data_AF-A0A496W6E0-F1
#
_entry.id   AF-A0A496W6E0-F1
#
_cell.length_a   1.000
_cell.length_b   1.000
_cell.length_c   1.000
_cell.angle_alpha   90.00
_cell.angle_beta   90.00
_cell.angle_gamma   90.00
#
_symmetry.space_group_name_H-M   'P 1'
#
loop_
_entity.id
_entity.type
_entity.pdbx_description
1 polymer ?
#
loop_
_entity_poly.entity_id
_entity_poly.type
_entity_poly.pdbx_seq_one_letter_code
_entity_poly.pdbx_strand_id
1 'polypeptide(L)'
;MIPPLGLISCVLVFWGWQSHLLPFAIPMAIILEGARWVNWRWALSDKDFNHVTELTSLSFIMATLYLIIQESIYGLTTLLNWLPMLFFILIAAQMYSTQGAIKMSCLFWSLRCFEAKGGTTHPYARRQINLTYPYMMICLLSASVGYHAWFFVGAGLLIAYGLWAVRPQRYSVAIWAGLLIIATTLASIGQLGIYRLQIQVESLILNWFEDMILENRDPYRQHTAIGDIGRLKQSDTIRLRVETDYPLLLREASYNLYLNSQWRTKQITEVFPNITDLNPIKTSKWASNGFRFNELNATAHQQSQINISAYLQKGKGMLALPHGTYQISKLPVPSLQHNDFGAVKIENGPGLIKYTADFTQKSTPLDSVPSEYDLHLPHNEKKHLITLSTHLGLPQQTPQEVLKTVTKFFNDFQYALTLSAPKQSEITPLEHFLQHSRTGHCEYFATATVLLLRTAGIPSRYASGYAVEEFSDLEEVYIVRQRHAHAWALAYINDRWQAFDTTPAAWISLEEEMAAWWKPMYDLGSFLAYQFYKWRWQNSQTSNQWLLWLILPLGLILIWRLYTRQKINRSQKASVHNIKRAVKTGADSPFYQIVQQLNAAGYIRQPGETLTTWLKRIPASVLPKKEIHTMLNLHQRYRFDPNGISPQEHAKLRAYVIQRIIDVHKNNFRTQ
;
A
#
# COMPACT_ATOMS: atom_id res chain seq x y z
N MET A 1 -24.46 -19.03 -18.63
CA MET A 1 -23.61 -20.07 -19.23
C MET A 1 -22.89 -20.80 -18.10
N ILE A 2 -22.68 -22.11 -18.22
CA ILE A 2 -21.89 -22.88 -17.26
C ILE A 2 -20.49 -23.03 -17.87
N PRO A 3 -19.40 -22.81 -17.12
CA PRO A 3 -18.06 -22.94 -17.68
C PRO A 3 -17.80 -24.39 -18.13
N PRO A 4 -16.89 -24.62 -19.10
CA PRO A 4 -16.52 -25.96 -19.52
C PRO A 4 -16.01 -26.82 -18.36
N LEU A 5 -16.02 -28.14 -18.55
CA LEU A 5 -15.54 -29.12 -17.57
C LEU A 5 -14.12 -28.76 -17.10
N GLY A 6 -13.80 -28.83 -15.81
CA GLY A 6 -12.42 -28.65 -15.33
C GLY A 6 -11.83 -27.23 -15.40
N LEU A 7 -12.44 -26.26 -16.10
CA LEU A 7 -11.86 -24.92 -16.27
C LEU A 7 -11.67 -24.19 -14.93
N ILE A 8 -12.66 -24.25 -14.03
CA ILE A 8 -12.56 -23.60 -12.71
C ILE A 8 -11.45 -24.22 -11.87
N SER A 9 -11.27 -25.54 -11.98
CA SER A 9 -10.23 -26.29 -11.29
C SER A 9 -8.84 -25.91 -11.80
N CYS A 10 -8.66 -25.82 -13.12
CA CYS A 10 -7.39 -25.38 -13.72
C CYS A 10 -7.04 -23.95 -13.32
N VAL A 11 -8.01 -23.04 -13.28
CA VAL A 11 -7.80 -21.64 -12.84
C VAL A 11 -7.39 -21.58 -11.36
N LEU A 12 -8.03 -22.36 -10.49
CA LEU A 12 -7.69 -22.42 -9.07
C LEU A 12 -6.31 -23.01 -8.82
N VAL A 13 -5.96 -24.10 -9.49
CA VAL A 13 -4.63 -24.71 -9.38
C VAL A 13 -3.56 -23.76 -9.92
N PHE A 14 -3.84 -23.03 -11.01
CA PHE A 14 -2.95 -22.01 -11.54
C PHE A 14 -2.71 -20.86 -10.54
N TRP A 15 -3.76 -20.37 -9.88
CA TRP A 15 -3.61 -19.42 -8.76
C TRP A 15 -2.78 -20.01 -7.61
N GLY A 16 -3.10 -21.22 -7.15
CA GLY A 16 -2.36 -21.89 -6.08
C GLY A 16 -0.87 -22.06 -6.40
N TRP A 17 -0.54 -22.34 -7.65
CA TRP A 17 0.85 -22.44 -8.11
C TRP A 17 1.54 -21.07 -8.11
N GLN A 18 0.93 -20.05 -8.72
CA GLN A 18 1.46 -18.68 -8.77
C GLN A 18 1.66 -18.04 -7.40
N SER A 19 0.80 -18.41 -6.45
CA SER A 19 0.75 -17.81 -5.12
C SER A 19 1.41 -18.67 -4.04
N HIS A 20 2.00 -19.82 -4.40
CA HIS A 20 2.53 -20.83 -3.46
C HIS A 20 1.49 -21.36 -2.45
N LEU A 21 0.21 -21.36 -2.81
CA LEU A 21 -0.94 -21.83 -2.00
C LEU A 21 -1.56 -23.13 -2.53
N LEU A 22 -0.78 -23.96 -3.22
CA LEU A 22 -1.21 -25.26 -3.74
C LEU A 22 -1.94 -26.16 -2.72
N PRO A 23 -1.52 -26.24 -1.43
CA PRO A 23 -2.21 -27.05 -0.43
C PRO A 23 -3.67 -26.65 -0.21
N PHE A 24 -4.04 -25.40 -0.49
CA PHE A 24 -5.43 -24.91 -0.39
C PHE A 24 -6.15 -24.99 -1.74
N ALA A 25 -5.46 -24.65 -2.83
CA ALA A 25 -6.03 -24.61 -4.16
C ALA A 25 -6.51 -26.00 -4.65
N ILE A 26 -5.75 -27.06 -4.38
CA ILE A 26 -6.09 -28.42 -4.83
C ILE A 26 -7.40 -28.91 -4.17
N PRO A 27 -7.57 -28.86 -2.83
CA PRO A 27 -8.84 -29.19 -2.19
C PRO A 27 -10.00 -28.33 -2.70
N MET A 28 -9.80 -27.01 -2.83
CA MET A 28 -10.84 -26.11 -3.34
C MET A 28 -11.29 -26.49 -4.76
N ALA A 29 -10.35 -26.80 -5.65
CA ALA A 29 -10.64 -27.26 -7.01
C ALA A 29 -11.44 -28.57 -7.00
N ILE A 30 -11.04 -29.56 -6.20
CA ILE A 30 -11.74 -30.84 -6.06
C ILE A 30 -13.17 -30.62 -5.57
N ILE A 31 -13.38 -29.76 -4.57
CA ILE A 31 -14.71 -29.49 -4.00
C ILE A 31 -15.63 -28.84 -5.04
N LEU A 32 -15.16 -27.85 -5.79
CA LEU A 32 -15.98 -27.15 -6.79
C LEU A 32 -16.28 -28.03 -8.00
N GLU A 33 -15.31 -28.79 -8.52
CA GLU A 33 -15.57 -29.71 -9.64
C GLU A 33 -16.44 -30.89 -9.21
N GLY A 34 -16.24 -31.38 -7.98
CA GLY A 34 -17.03 -32.45 -7.38
C GLY A 34 -18.53 -32.15 -7.39
N ALA A 35 -18.94 -30.88 -7.30
CA ALA A 35 -20.34 -30.48 -7.36
C ALA A 35 -21.05 -30.90 -8.66
N ARG A 36 -20.29 -31.13 -9.75
CA ARG A 36 -20.82 -31.60 -11.03
C ARG A 36 -21.05 -33.11 -11.06
N TRP A 37 -20.33 -33.86 -10.22
CA TRP A 37 -20.38 -35.32 -10.18
C TRP A 37 -21.29 -35.84 -9.08
N VAL A 38 -21.50 -35.07 -8.02
CA VAL A 38 -22.42 -35.46 -6.95
C VAL A 38 -23.86 -35.04 -7.25
N ASN A 39 -24.79 -35.98 -7.05
CA ASN A 39 -26.21 -35.79 -7.32
C ASN A 39 -27.01 -35.15 -6.18
N TRP A 40 -26.43 -35.03 -4.98
CA TRP A 40 -27.07 -34.32 -3.87
C TRP A 40 -26.99 -32.79 -4.06
N ARG A 41 -28.04 -32.09 -3.65
CA ARG A 41 -28.11 -30.62 -3.69
C ARG A 41 -28.75 -30.09 -2.42
N TRP A 42 -28.30 -28.94 -1.95
CA TRP A 42 -28.87 -28.24 -0.80
C TRP A 42 -30.00 -27.31 -1.26
N ALA A 43 -31.14 -27.38 -0.61
CA ALA A 43 -32.28 -26.49 -0.87
C ALA A 43 -32.10 -25.18 -0.09
N LEU A 44 -31.14 -24.36 -0.51
CA LEU A 44 -30.86 -23.07 0.14
C LEU A 44 -31.97 -22.05 -0.19
N SER A 45 -32.51 -21.43 0.84
CA SER A 45 -33.43 -20.30 0.73
C SER A 45 -32.67 -18.99 0.46
N ASP A 46 -33.38 -17.94 0.05
CA ASP A 46 -32.78 -16.61 -0.12
C ASP A 46 -32.18 -16.07 1.19
N LYS A 47 -32.77 -16.43 2.35
CA LYS A 47 -32.24 -16.08 3.67
C LYS A 47 -30.91 -16.78 3.96
N ASP A 48 -30.77 -18.04 3.53
CA ASP A 48 -29.51 -18.77 3.70
C ASP A 48 -28.39 -18.15 2.85
N PHE A 49 -28.70 -17.74 1.61
CA PHE A 49 -27.75 -17.00 0.78
C PHE A 49 -27.36 -15.64 1.36
N ASN A 50 -28.29 -14.92 2.00
CA ASN A 50 -27.97 -13.68 2.69
C ASN A 50 -26.91 -13.87 3.78
N HIS A 51 -27.02 -14.93 4.58
CA HIS A 51 -26.06 -15.23 5.65
C HIS A 51 -24.69 -15.67 5.11
N VAL A 52 -24.66 -16.46 4.04
CA VAL A 52 -23.40 -16.84 3.39
C VAL A 52 -22.68 -15.61 2.83
N THR A 53 -23.42 -14.68 2.20
CA THR A 53 -22.85 -13.41 1.74
C THR A 53 -22.36 -12.56 2.91
N GLU A 54 -23.16 -12.40 3.98
CA GLU A 54 -22.76 -11.63 5.17
C GLU A 54 -21.45 -12.13 5.78
N LEU A 55 -21.30 -13.45 5.93
CA LEU A 55 -20.05 -14.05 6.41
C LEU A 55 -18.87 -13.76 5.48
N THR A 56 -19.09 -13.89 4.18
CA THR A 56 -18.06 -13.63 3.16
C THR A 56 -17.60 -12.16 3.22
N SER A 57 -18.55 -11.23 3.31
CA SER A 57 -18.28 -9.80 3.47
C SER A 57 -17.58 -9.49 4.78
N LEU A 58 -18.01 -10.08 5.90
CA LEU A 58 -17.38 -9.90 7.21
C LEU A 58 -15.94 -10.44 7.23
N SER A 59 -15.70 -11.60 6.62
CA SER A 59 -14.37 -12.18 6.48
C SER A 59 -13.45 -11.29 5.63
N PHE A 60 -13.96 -10.72 4.54
CA PHE A 60 -13.22 -9.76 3.72
C PHE A 60 -12.88 -8.46 4.46
N ILE A 61 -13.84 -7.90 5.22
CA ILE A 61 -13.63 -6.70 6.03
C ILE A 61 -12.60 -6.98 7.13
N MET A 62 -12.72 -8.10 7.85
CA MET A 62 -11.77 -8.48 8.89
C MET A 62 -10.36 -8.71 8.34
N ALA A 63 -10.22 -9.36 7.18
CA ALA A 63 -8.92 -9.52 6.51
C ALA A 63 -8.33 -8.16 6.08
N THR A 64 -9.16 -7.26 5.56
CA THR A 64 -8.72 -5.91 5.17
C THR A 64 -8.28 -5.10 6.38
N LEU A 65 -9.06 -5.08 7.46
CA LEU A 65 -8.71 -4.44 8.72
C LEU A 65 -7.42 -5.02 9.29
N TYR A 66 -7.28 -6.35 9.31
CA TYR A 66 -6.06 -7.02 9.76
C TYR A 66 -4.82 -6.59 8.96
N LEU A 67 -4.94 -6.43 7.64
CA LEU A 67 -3.83 -6.02 6.78
C LEU A 67 -3.48 -4.54 6.92
N ILE A 68 -4.47 -3.67 7.11
CA ILE A 68 -4.26 -2.25 7.46
C ILE A 68 -3.52 -2.15 8.79
N ILE A 69 -3.96 -2.94 9.78
CA ILE A 69 -3.35 -3.04 11.11
C ILE A 69 -1.90 -3.57 11.05
N GLN A 70 -1.57 -4.38 10.05
CA GLN A 70 -0.23 -4.96 9.91
C GLN A 70 0.82 -3.98 9.35
N GLU A 71 0.44 -2.78 8.87
CA GLU A 71 1.31 -1.81 8.19
C GLU A 71 2.23 -2.44 7.13
N SER A 72 1.75 -3.47 6.46
CA SER A 72 2.54 -4.10 5.41
C SER A 72 2.52 -3.20 4.17
N ILE A 73 3.70 -2.84 3.67
CA ILE A 73 3.88 -2.22 2.34
C ILE A 73 3.20 -3.08 1.25
N TYR A 74 3.00 -4.37 1.51
CA TYR A 74 2.36 -5.36 0.66
C TYR A 74 0.92 -5.71 1.10
N GLY A 75 0.26 -4.88 1.92
CA GLY A 75 -1.08 -5.17 2.44
C GLY A 75 -2.11 -5.37 1.32
N LEU A 76 -2.09 -4.52 0.30
CA LEU A 76 -2.99 -4.64 -0.85
C LEU A 76 -2.72 -5.90 -1.69
N THR A 77 -1.44 -6.19 -1.99
CA THR A 77 -1.07 -7.37 -2.77
C THR A 77 -1.37 -8.66 -2.00
N THR A 78 -1.19 -8.65 -0.69
CA THR A 78 -1.58 -9.75 0.20
C THR A 78 -3.10 -9.94 0.18
N LEU A 79 -3.90 -8.88 0.31
CA LEU A 79 -5.36 -8.98 0.23
C LEU A 79 -5.82 -9.56 -1.12
N LEU A 80 -5.25 -9.06 -2.22
CA LEU A 80 -5.54 -9.52 -3.57
C LEU A 80 -5.23 -11.01 -3.74
N ASN A 81 -4.12 -11.49 -3.16
CA ASN A 81 -3.73 -12.89 -3.26
C ASN A 81 -4.73 -13.83 -2.55
N TRP A 82 -5.35 -13.39 -1.45
CA TRP A 82 -6.26 -14.22 -0.64
C TRP A 82 -7.72 -14.19 -1.09
N LEU A 83 -8.10 -13.33 -2.05
CA LEU A 83 -9.48 -13.23 -2.55
C LEU A 83 -10.13 -14.57 -2.95
N PRO A 84 -9.45 -15.52 -3.64
CA PRO A 84 -10.08 -16.76 -4.07
C PRO A 84 -10.53 -17.61 -2.89
N MET A 85 -9.79 -17.54 -1.77
CA MET A 85 -10.13 -18.23 -0.53
C MET A 85 -11.29 -17.55 0.18
N LEU A 86 -11.28 -16.21 0.26
CA LEU A 86 -12.35 -15.44 0.91
C LEU A 86 -13.72 -15.67 0.25
N PHE A 87 -13.77 -15.71 -1.09
CA PHE A 87 -15.01 -15.91 -1.83
C PHE A 87 -15.39 -17.38 -2.07
N PHE A 88 -14.53 -18.34 -1.68
CA PHE A 88 -14.74 -19.77 -1.96
C PHE A 88 -16.08 -20.29 -1.42
N ILE A 89 -16.41 -19.93 -0.17
CA ILE A 89 -17.62 -20.44 0.52
C ILE A 89 -18.88 -20.02 -0.22
N LEU A 90 -18.93 -18.79 -0.72
CA LEU A 90 -20.05 -18.26 -1.49
C LEU A 90 -20.27 -19.04 -2.80
N ILE A 91 -19.18 -19.37 -3.50
CA ILE A 91 -19.24 -20.12 -4.76
C ILE A 91 -19.59 -21.58 -4.53
N ALA A 92 -19.04 -22.21 -3.49
CA ALA A 92 -19.41 -23.57 -3.10
C ALA A 92 -20.91 -23.65 -2.77
N ALA A 93 -21.45 -22.69 -2.01
CA ALA A 93 -22.88 -22.62 -1.71
C ALA A 93 -23.74 -22.49 -2.98
N GLN A 94 -23.33 -21.66 -3.94
CA GLN A 94 -24.02 -21.56 -5.24
C GLN A 94 -23.99 -22.88 -6.02
N MET A 95 -22.84 -23.55 -6.07
CA MET A 95 -22.65 -24.76 -6.88
C MET A 95 -23.36 -25.99 -6.33
N TYR A 96 -23.49 -26.11 -5.01
CA TYR A 96 -24.24 -27.20 -4.35
C TYR A 96 -25.72 -26.87 -4.13
N SER A 97 -26.16 -25.63 -4.40
CA SER A 97 -27.57 -25.24 -4.32
C SER A 97 -28.42 -25.84 -5.44
N THR A 98 -29.73 -26.02 -5.17
CA THR A 98 -30.76 -26.35 -6.16
C THR A 98 -31.02 -25.22 -7.16
N GLN A 99 -30.80 -23.96 -6.77
CA GLN A 99 -31.09 -22.79 -7.61
C GLN A 99 -29.99 -22.52 -8.66
N GLY A 100 -28.73 -22.89 -8.36
CA GLY A 100 -27.58 -22.72 -9.26
C GLY A 100 -27.18 -21.27 -9.60
N ALA A 101 -27.88 -20.28 -9.03
CA ALA A 101 -27.62 -18.85 -9.19
C ALA A 101 -28.03 -18.09 -7.92
N ILE A 102 -27.47 -16.89 -7.72
CA ILE A 102 -27.73 -16.04 -6.55
C ILE A 102 -28.50 -14.79 -7.01
N LYS A 103 -29.51 -14.36 -6.23
CA LYS A 103 -30.23 -13.10 -6.49
C LYS A 103 -29.32 -11.91 -6.19
N MET A 104 -29.40 -10.86 -7.00
CA MET A 104 -28.62 -9.64 -6.77
C MET A 104 -28.88 -8.99 -5.41
N SER A 105 -30.10 -9.05 -4.87
CA SER A 105 -30.39 -8.54 -3.53
C SER A 105 -29.65 -9.29 -2.41
N CYS A 106 -29.22 -10.53 -2.65
CA CYS A 106 -28.40 -11.27 -1.69
C CYS A 106 -26.95 -10.76 -1.63
N LEU A 107 -26.44 -10.15 -2.70
CA LEU A 107 -25.05 -9.68 -2.80
C LEU A 107 -24.86 -8.25 -2.28
N PHE A 108 -25.87 -7.41 -2.42
CA PHE A 108 -25.80 -6.00 -2.05
C PHE A 108 -26.72 -5.69 -0.88
N TRP A 109 -26.15 -5.28 0.25
CA TRP A 109 -26.89 -4.89 1.44
C TRP A 109 -27.90 -3.76 1.16
N SER A 110 -27.55 -2.80 0.30
CA SER A 110 -28.44 -1.70 -0.10
C SER A 110 -29.73 -2.21 -0.79
N LEU A 111 -29.61 -3.16 -1.73
CA LEU A 111 -30.76 -3.77 -2.41
C LEU A 111 -31.60 -4.61 -1.46
N ARG A 112 -30.97 -5.28 -0.50
CA ARG A 112 -31.65 -6.06 0.54
C ARG A 112 -32.49 -5.16 1.46
N CYS A 113 -31.92 -4.05 1.92
CA CYS A 113 -32.63 -3.04 2.71
C CYS A 113 -33.80 -2.42 1.95
N PHE A 114 -33.67 -2.26 0.63
CA PHE A 114 -34.74 -1.75 -0.23
C PHE A 114 -35.90 -2.76 -0.37
N GLU A 115 -35.62 -4.06 -0.56
CA GLU A 115 -36.65 -5.10 -0.57
C GLU A 115 -37.35 -5.26 0.80
N ALA A 116 -36.63 -5.07 1.91
CA ALA A 116 -37.18 -5.18 3.26
C ALA A 116 -38.16 -4.05 3.62
N LYS A 117 -38.02 -2.86 3.01
CA LYS A 117 -38.87 -1.68 3.28
C LYS A 117 -40.21 -1.70 2.54
N GLY A 118 -40.56 -2.79 1.84
CA GLY A 118 -41.89 -2.97 1.23
C GLY A 118 -42.22 -2.06 0.04
N GLY A 119 -41.24 -1.32 -0.50
CA GLY A 119 -41.40 -0.47 -1.69
C GLY A 119 -41.41 -1.25 -3.01
N THR A 120 -41.74 -0.57 -4.12
CA THR A 120 -41.69 -1.12 -5.49
C THR A 120 -40.36 -1.84 -5.72
N THR A 121 -40.38 -3.14 -6.02
CA THR A 121 -39.14 -3.93 -6.13
C THR A 121 -38.22 -3.39 -7.22
N HIS A 122 -36.98 -3.05 -6.87
CA HIS A 122 -35.99 -2.57 -7.83
C HIS A 122 -35.81 -3.60 -8.96
N PRO A 123 -35.83 -3.20 -10.25
CA PRO A 123 -35.78 -4.13 -11.39
C PRO A 123 -34.58 -5.10 -11.39
N TYR A 124 -33.48 -4.74 -10.72
CA TYR A 124 -32.28 -5.58 -10.64
C TYR A 124 -32.26 -6.51 -9.44
N ALA A 125 -33.06 -6.29 -8.39
CA ALA A 125 -32.99 -7.04 -7.13
C ALA A 125 -33.26 -8.55 -7.31
N ARG A 126 -34.23 -8.89 -8.17
CA ARG A 126 -34.60 -10.28 -8.50
C ARG A 126 -33.74 -10.91 -9.60
N ARG A 127 -32.82 -10.16 -10.21
CA ARG A 127 -31.96 -10.70 -11.27
C ARG A 127 -31.06 -11.78 -10.68
N GLN A 128 -31.13 -12.99 -11.23
CA GLN A 128 -30.27 -14.09 -10.85
C GLN A 128 -28.95 -14.00 -11.62
N ILE A 129 -27.84 -14.11 -10.90
CA ILE A 129 -26.49 -14.08 -11.46
C ILE A 129 -25.75 -15.34 -11.07
N ASN A 130 -24.98 -15.85 -12.02
CA ASN A 130 -24.04 -16.93 -11.79
C ASN A 130 -22.65 -16.34 -11.54
N LEU A 131 -22.13 -16.51 -10.33
CA LEU A 131 -20.84 -15.96 -9.90
C LEU A 131 -19.61 -16.77 -10.34
N THR A 132 -19.80 -17.86 -11.09
CA THR A 132 -18.66 -18.74 -11.46
C THR A 132 -17.63 -18.04 -12.34
N TYR A 133 -18.07 -17.27 -13.34
CA TYR A 133 -17.15 -16.50 -14.19
C TYR A 133 -16.50 -15.31 -13.46
N PRO A 134 -17.24 -14.48 -12.70
CA PRO A 134 -16.62 -13.48 -11.83
C PRO A 134 -15.57 -14.06 -10.89
N TYR A 135 -15.84 -15.22 -10.28
CA TYR A 135 -14.88 -15.88 -9.40
C TYR A 135 -13.62 -16.34 -10.13
N MET A 136 -13.75 -16.89 -11.34
CA MET A 136 -12.57 -17.23 -12.16
C MET A 136 -11.73 -15.99 -12.50
N MET A 137 -12.36 -14.84 -12.76
CA MET A 137 -11.63 -13.59 -12.98
C MET A 137 -10.91 -13.13 -11.72
N ILE A 138 -11.54 -13.25 -10.55
CA ILE A 138 -10.89 -13.00 -9.26
C ILE A 138 -9.67 -13.93 -9.09
N CYS A 139 -9.80 -15.22 -9.37
CA CYS A 139 -8.68 -16.16 -9.27
C CYS A 139 -7.52 -15.81 -10.22
N LEU A 140 -7.81 -15.40 -11.46
CA LEU A 140 -6.78 -14.95 -12.41
C LEU A 140 -6.12 -13.63 -11.98
N LEU A 141 -6.89 -12.70 -11.42
CA LEU A 141 -6.39 -11.43 -10.89
C LEU A 141 -5.53 -11.66 -9.64
N SER A 142 -5.93 -12.59 -8.77
CA SER A 142 -5.10 -12.99 -7.62
C SER A 142 -3.83 -13.69 -8.05
N ALA A 143 -3.88 -14.49 -9.12
CA ALA A 143 -2.69 -15.16 -9.68
C ALA A 143 -1.70 -14.17 -10.31
N SER A 144 -2.14 -12.97 -10.72
CA SER A 144 -1.25 -11.95 -11.29
C SER A 144 -0.35 -11.27 -10.26
N VAL A 145 -0.60 -11.50 -8.96
CA VAL A 145 0.25 -10.98 -7.89
C VAL A 145 1.57 -11.76 -7.80
N GLY A 146 1.60 -13.01 -8.28
CA GLY A 146 2.80 -13.85 -8.29
C GLY A 146 3.87 -13.35 -9.26
N TYR A 147 5.14 -13.34 -8.84
CA TYR A 147 6.26 -12.93 -9.68
C TYR A 147 6.81 -14.13 -10.48
N HIS A 148 6.08 -14.55 -11.51
CA HIS A 148 6.55 -15.61 -12.42
C HIS A 148 6.35 -15.24 -13.89
N ALA A 149 7.42 -15.40 -14.68
CA ALA A 149 7.46 -15.09 -16.11
C ALA A 149 6.38 -15.82 -16.95
N TRP A 150 5.87 -16.96 -16.45
CA TRP A 150 4.89 -17.80 -17.14
C TRP A 150 3.43 -17.36 -16.94
N PHE A 151 3.17 -16.28 -16.20
CA PHE A 151 1.79 -15.83 -15.91
C PHE A 151 0.96 -15.62 -17.18
N PHE A 152 1.46 -14.82 -18.13
CA PHE A 152 0.72 -14.48 -19.36
C PHE A 152 0.48 -15.70 -20.27
N VAL A 153 1.43 -16.64 -20.29
CA VAL A 153 1.29 -17.90 -21.04
C VAL A 153 0.20 -18.76 -20.41
N GLY A 154 0.23 -18.94 -19.08
CA GLY A 154 -0.77 -19.72 -18.36
C GLY A 154 -2.17 -19.09 -18.42
N ALA A 155 -2.28 -17.78 -18.20
CA ALA A 155 -3.54 -17.04 -18.33
C ALA A 155 -4.09 -17.12 -19.76
N GLY A 156 -3.22 -17.00 -20.77
CA GLY A 156 -3.56 -17.16 -22.19
C GLY A 156 -4.16 -18.54 -22.49
N LEU A 157 -3.53 -19.62 -22.00
CA LEU A 157 -4.03 -20.99 -22.17
C LEU A 157 -5.39 -21.21 -21.48
N LEU A 158 -5.59 -20.66 -20.28
CA LEU A 158 -6.86 -20.77 -19.55
C LEU A 158 -7.99 -19.99 -20.23
N ILE A 159 -7.70 -18.80 -20.74
CA ILE A 159 -8.64 -18.00 -21.54
C ILE A 159 -8.95 -18.72 -22.85
N ALA A 160 -7.94 -19.30 -23.51
CA ALA A 160 -8.13 -20.13 -24.70
C ALA A 160 -9.07 -21.32 -24.41
N TYR A 161 -8.88 -22.00 -23.27
CA TYR A 161 -9.73 -23.11 -22.87
C TYR A 161 -11.19 -22.68 -22.65
N GLY A 162 -11.41 -21.51 -22.03
CA GLY A 162 -12.75 -20.94 -21.85
C GLY A 162 -13.41 -20.52 -23.17
N LEU A 163 -12.66 -19.87 -24.06
CA LEU A 163 -13.15 -19.38 -25.35
C LEU A 163 -13.33 -20.49 -26.39
N TRP A 164 -12.69 -21.66 -26.20
CA TRP A 164 -12.84 -22.80 -27.09
C TRP A 164 -14.30 -23.22 -27.29
N ALA A 165 -15.10 -23.16 -26.23
CA ALA A 165 -16.52 -23.50 -26.26
C ALA A 165 -17.36 -22.54 -27.13
N VAL A 166 -16.88 -21.30 -27.34
CA VAL A 166 -17.58 -20.22 -28.05
C VAL A 166 -16.90 -19.91 -29.41
N ARG A 167 -15.86 -20.67 -29.77
CA ARG A 167 -15.06 -20.43 -30.98
C ARG A 167 -15.92 -20.47 -32.26
N PRO A 168 -15.81 -19.46 -33.15
CA PRO A 168 -16.47 -19.48 -34.45
C PRO A 168 -15.95 -20.63 -35.32
N GLN A 169 -16.84 -21.49 -35.82
CA GLN A 169 -16.46 -22.63 -36.68
C GLN A 169 -16.08 -22.24 -38.11
N ARG A 170 -16.32 -20.98 -38.50
CA ARG A 170 -16.06 -20.46 -39.85
C ARG A 170 -14.57 -20.27 -40.16
N TYR A 171 -13.77 -19.97 -39.15
CA TYR A 171 -12.34 -19.69 -39.30
C TYR A 171 -11.52 -20.91 -38.92
N SER A 172 -10.31 -21.07 -39.49
CA SER A 172 -9.43 -22.19 -39.15
C SER A 172 -8.98 -22.12 -37.68
N VAL A 173 -8.58 -23.27 -37.11
CA VAL A 173 -8.04 -23.31 -35.73
C VAL A 173 -6.75 -22.50 -35.66
N ALA A 174 -5.94 -22.54 -36.72
CA ALA A 174 -4.70 -21.78 -36.83
C ALA A 174 -4.92 -20.25 -36.74
N ILE A 175 -5.93 -19.70 -37.43
CA ILE A 175 -6.23 -18.26 -37.36
C ILE A 175 -6.69 -17.88 -35.94
N TRP A 176 -7.55 -18.69 -35.33
CA TRP A 176 -8.02 -18.45 -33.96
C TRP A 176 -6.89 -18.50 -32.93
N ALA A 177 -6.01 -19.51 -33.04
CA ALA A 177 -4.84 -19.65 -32.17
C ALA A 177 -3.83 -18.52 -32.40
N GLY A 178 -3.59 -18.13 -33.66
CA GLY A 178 -2.71 -17.02 -34.01
C GLY A 178 -3.18 -15.69 -33.42
N LEU A 179 -4.49 -15.39 -33.51
CA LEU A 179 -5.07 -14.19 -32.88
C LEU A 179 -4.92 -14.21 -31.35
N LEU A 180 -5.05 -15.38 -30.73
CA LEU A 180 -4.90 -15.51 -29.28
C LEU A 180 -3.45 -15.27 -28.85
N ILE A 181 -2.48 -15.84 -29.58
CA ILE A 181 -1.05 -15.58 -29.35
C ILE A 181 -0.77 -14.08 -29.48
N ILE A 182 -1.21 -13.45 -30.57
CA ILE A 182 -1.03 -12.00 -30.79
C ILE A 182 -1.65 -11.18 -29.64
N ALA A 183 -2.84 -11.53 -29.18
CA ALA A 183 -3.48 -10.83 -28.06
C ALA A 183 -2.68 -10.98 -26.75
N THR A 184 -2.20 -12.19 -26.45
CA THR A 184 -1.40 -12.45 -25.24
C THR A 184 -0.01 -11.79 -25.28
N THR A 185 0.63 -11.72 -26.45
CA THR A 185 1.91 -11.03 -26.62
C THR A 185 1.75 -9.52 -26.52
N LEU A 186 0.73 -8.94 -27.16
CA LEU A 186 0.40 -7.51 -27.03
C LEU A 186 0.08 -7.14 -25.59
N ALA A 187 -0.68 -7.96 -24.86
CA ALA A 187 -0.96 -7.74 -23.44
C ALA A 187 0.32 -7.75 -22.59
N SER A 188 1.24 -8.68 -22.86
CA SER A 188 2.52 -8.78 -22.16
C SER A 188 3.41 -7.55 -22.41
N ILE A 189 3.50 -7.11 -23.67
CA ILE A 189 4.25 -5.91 -24.05
C ILE A 189 3.59 -4.66 -23.44
N GLY A 190 2.26 -4.58 -23.47
CA GLY A 190 1.50 -3.49 -22.87
C GLY A 190 1.75 -3.37 -21.36
N GLN A 191 1.75 -4.49 -20.63
CA GLN A 191 2.08 -4.51 -19.21
C GLN A 191 3.51 -4.02 -18.93
N LEU A 192 4.49 -4.46 -19.73
CA LEU A 192 5.88 -3.97 -19.63
C LEU A 192 5.95 -2.46 -19.88
N GLY A 193 5.19 -1.96 -20.85
CA GLY A 193 5.06 -0.53 -21.14
C GLY A 193 4.45 0.25 -19.98
N ILE A 194 3.33 -0.23 -19.42
CA ILE A 194 2.66 0.38 -18.26
C ILE A 194 3.58 0.35 -17.05
N TYR A 195 4.30 -0.75 -16.80
CA TYR A 195 5.26 -0.85 -15.69
C TYR A 195 6.40 0.17 -15.84
N ARG A 196 6.98 0.30 -17.05
CA ARG A 196 8.02 1.32 -17.32
C ARG A 196 7.47 2.74 -17.18
N LEU A 197 6.26 2.99 -17.69
CA LEU A 197 5.59 4.27 -17.57
C LEU A 197 5.25 4.57 -16.11
N GLN A 198 4.80 3.58 -15.33
CA GLN A 198 4.57 3.72 -13.89
C GLN A 198 5.85 4.13 -13.19
N ILE A 199 6.99 3.49 -13.46
CA ILE A 199 8.28 3.89 -12.87
C ILE A 199 8.65 5.33 -13.26
N GLN A 200 8.47 5.71 -14.52
CA GLN A 200 8.75 7.06 -14.99
C GLN A 200 7.81 8.10 -14.37
N VAL A 201 6.52 7.81 -14.32
CA VAL A 201 5.49 8.66 -13.72
C VAL A 201 5.68 8.74 -12.21
N GLU A 202 6.01 7.65 -11.53
CA GLU A 202 6.38 7.66 -10.11
C GLU A 202 7.59 8.56 -9.90
N SER A 203 8.63 8.46 -10.72
CA SER A 203 9.80 9.36 -10.59
C SER A 203 9.46 10.84 -10.88
N LEU A 204 8.60 11.12 -11.86
CA LEU A 204 8.19 12.48 -12.23
C LEU A 204 7.23 13.08 -11.19
N ILE A 205 6.27 12.30 -10.72
CA ILE A 205 5.31 12.68 -9.69
C ILE A 205 6.04 12.81 -8.36
N LEU A 206 6.94 11.91 -7.98
CA LEU A 206 7.71 12.04 -6.74
C LEU A 206 8.55 13.33 -6.76
N ASN A 207 9.24 13.64 -7.86
CA ASN A 207 9.99 14.89 -7.98
C ASN A 207 9.06 16.13 -7.93
N TRP A 208 7.89 16.08 -8.58
CA TRP A 208 6.92 17.19 -8.59
C TRP A 208 6.15 17.34 -7.26
N PHE A 209 5.88 16.25 -6.55
CA PHE A 209 5.26 16.23 -5.21
C PHE A 209 6.28 16.56 -4.10
N GLU A 210 7.56 16.22 -4.29
CA GLU A 210 8.66 16.56 -3.39
C GLU A 210 8.87 18.08 -3.33
N ASP A 211 8.87 18.76 -4.47
CA ASP A 211 9.02 20.22 -4.57
C ASP A 211 7.82 21.00 -3.98
N MET A 212 6.62 20.41 -3.98
CA MET A 212 5.39 21.13 -3.60
C MET A 212 4.98 20.95 -2.13
N ILE A 213 5.34 19.82 -1.49
CA ILE A 213 4.82 19.47 -0.14
C ILE A 213 5.90 18.91 0.82
N LEU A 214 7.08 18.44 0.34
CA LEU A 214 7.94 17.55 1.13
C LEU A 214 9.44 17.91 1.15
N GLU A 215 9.76 19.16 1.49
CA GLU A 215 11.14 19.53 1.91
C GLU A 215 11.59 18.79 3.20
N ASN A 216 10.71 18.02 3.86
CA ASN A 216 10.85 17.56 5.25
C ASN A 216 10.98 16.03 5.46
N ARG A 217 11.38 15.26 4.44
CA ARG A 217 11.46 13.77 4.53
C ARG A 217 12.80 13.15 4.13
N ASP A 218 13.90 13.89 4.18
CA ASP A 218 15.21 13.23 4.34
C ASP A 218 15.42 12.96 5.84
N PRO A 219 15.28 11.71 6.32
CA PRO A 219 15.53 11.38 7.72
C PRO A 219 17.00 11.63 8.13
N TYR A 220 17.90 11.90 7.18
CA TYR A 220 19.33 12.05 7.40
C TYR A 220 19.87 13.43 7.00
N ARG A 221 19.01 14.48 7.00
CA ARG A 221 19.33 15.86 6.61
C ARG A 221 20.78 16.26 6.93
N GLN A 222 21.61 16.28 5.89
CA GLN A 222 23.03 16.68 5.99
C GLN A 222 23.22 18.21 6.07
N HIS A 223 22.15 18.97 5.88
CA HIS A 223 22.12 20.41 6.02
C HIS A 223 20.81 20.86 6.69
N THR A 224 20.85 22.02 7.33
CA THR A 224 19.66 22.68 7.90
C THR A 224 19.75 24.18 7.65
N ALA A 225 18.70 24.76 7.09
CA ALA A 225 18.58 26.20 6.87
C ALA A 225 17.87 26.87 8.05
N ILE A 226 18.20 28.13 8.32
CA ILE A 226 17.43 28.92 9.29
C ILE A 226 15.97 29.01 8.79
N GLY A 227 15.02 28.56 9.62
CA GLY A 227 13.59 28.52 9.34
C GLY A 227 13.03 27.09 9.17
N ASP A 228 13.90 26.09 9.01
CA ASP A 228 13.48 24.69 8.87
C ASP A 228 12.83 24.15 10.14
N ILE A 229 13.42 24.42 11.31
CA ILE A 229 12.86 24.01 12.60
C ILE A 229 11.60 24.81 12.91
N GLY A 230 11.55 26.10 12.52
CA GLY A 230 10.35 26.93 12.66
C GLY A 230 9.08 26.32 12.05
N ARG A 231 9.19 25.59 10.93
CA ARG A 231 8.06 24.85 10.33
C ARG A 231 7.65 23.62 11.14
N LEU A 232 8.61 22.94 11.79
CA LEU A 232 8.33 21.81 12.69
C LEU A 232 7.56 22.25 13.93
N LYS A 233 7.80 23.49 14.40
CA LYS A 233 7.14 24.13 15.55
C LYS A 233 5.62 24.27 15.45
N GLN A 234 5.02 24.04 14.27
CA GLN A 234 3.57 24.11 14.06
C GLN A 234 2.85 22.75 14.18
N SER A 235 3.56 21.67 14.50
CA SER A 235 2.99 20.31 14.51
C SER A 235 2.90 19.69 15.92
N ASP A 236 1.69 19.28 16.31
CA ASP A 236 1.40 18.59 17.57
C ASP A 236 1.68 17.07 17.55
N THR A 237 2.28 16.57 16.47
CA THR A 237 2.54 15.14 16.30
C THR A 237 3.58 14.65 17.31
N ILE A 238 3.26 13.56 18.03
CA ILE A 238 4.16 12.96 19.01
C ILE A 238 5.24 12.15 18.28
N ARG A 239 6.51 12.49 18.50
CA ARG A 239 7.68 11.86 17.88
C ARG A 239 8.40 10.89 18.81
N LEU A 240 8.63 11.30 20.05
CA LEU A 240 9.32 10.49 21.06
C LEU A 240 8.52 10.42 22.35
N ARG A 241 8.70 9.33 23.08
CA ARG A 241 8.30 9.20 24.49
C ARG A 241 9.53 8.88 25.31
N VAL A 242 9.77 9.66 26.36
CA VAL A 242 11.00 9.62 27.14
C VAL A 242 10.66 9.35 28.60
N GLU A 243 11.15 8.25 29.12
CA GLU A 243 11.07 7.89 30.54
C GLU A 243 12.28 8.53 31.24
N THR A 244 12.05 9.65 31.92
CA THR A 244 13.05 10.45 32.67
C THR A 244 12.36 11.19 33.81
N ASP A 245 13.11 11.51 34.87
CA ASP A 245 12.60 12.26 36.02
C ASP A 245 12.77 13.79 35.86
N TYR A 246 13.52 14.22 34.84
CA TYR A 246 13.84 15.62 34.62
C TYR A 246 13.89 15.98 33.13
N PRO A 247 13.59 17.25 32.78
CA PRO A 247 13.75 17.78 31.44
C PRO A 247 15.19 17.73 30.94
N LEU A 248 15.37 17.45 29.65
CA LEU A 248 16.69 17.43 29.00
C LEU A 248 16.62 17.73 27.50
N LEU A 249 17.78 17.92 26.88
CA LEU A 249 17.93 18.05 25.43
C LEU A 249 18.36 16.71 24.81
N LEU A 250 17.66 16.29 23.76
CA LEU A 250 18.00 15.14 22.93
C LEU A 250 18.52 15.60 21.58
N ARG A 251 19.76 15.25 21.26
CA ARG A 251 20.46 15.61 20.04
C ARG A 251 20.25 14.58 18.94
N GLU A 252 19.82 15.01 17.77
CA GLU A 252 19.77 14.17 16.57
C GLU A 252 21.01 14.38 15.69
N ALA A 253 21.44 15.64 15.53
CA ALA A 253 22.54 15.99 14.65
C ALA A 253 23.35 17.20 15.15
N SER A 254 24.57 17.35 14.61
CA SER A 254 25.43 18.51 14.83
C SER A 254 26.18 18.90 13.57
N TYR A 255 26.40 20.19 13.42
CA TYR A 255 26.93 20.83 12.21
C TYR A 255 28.04 21.80 12.58
N ASN A 256 29.14 21.80 11.80
CA ASN A 256 30.34 22.59 12.08
C ASN A 256 30.56 23.74 11.09
N LEU A 257 29.88 23.77 9.94
CA LEU A 257 30.10 24.79 8.91
C LEU A 257 28.81 25.57 8.63
N TYR A 258 28.86 26.89 8.71
CA TYR A 258 27.76 27.78 8.35
C TYR A 258 28.10 28.56 7.10
N LEU A 259 27.33 28.37 6.02
CA LEU A 259 27.50 29.02 4.73
C LEU A 259 26.13 29.30 4.10
N ASN A 260 25.95 30.49 3.52
CA ASN A 260 24.71 30.90 2.83
C ASN A 260 23.43 30.65 3.66
N SER A 261 23.46 31.01 4.93
CA SER A 261 22.34 30.81 5.88
C SER A 261 21.95 29.34 6.13
N GLN A 262 22.88 28.41 5.85
CA GLN A 262 22.70 26.98 6.08
C GLN A 262 23.84 26.41 6.91
N TRP A 263 23.49 25.56 7.87
CA TRP A 263 24.42 24.71 8.59
C TRP A 263 24.65 23.41 7.83
N ARG A 264 25.91 22.98 7.76
CA ARG A 264 26.37 21.78 7.07
C ARG A 264 27.44 21.08 7.90
N THR A 265 27.54 19.78 7.70
CA THR A 265 28.62 18.97 8.27
C THR A 265 29.72 18.82 7.23
N LYS A 266 30.93 19.28 7.56
CA LYS A 266 32.14 19.05 6.74
C LYS A 266 33.10 18.19 7.54
N GLN A 267 33.27 16.95 7.08
CA GLN A 267 34.10 15.91 7.71
C GLN A 267 35.32 15.60 6.82
N ILE A 268 36.44 15.19 7.43
CA ILE A 268 37.68 14.82 6.72
C ILE A 268 37.64 13.34 6.26
N THR A 269 36.74 12.53 6.85
CA THR A 269 36.55 11.09 6.65
C THR A 269 35.10 10.77 6.24
N GLU A 270 34.82 9.51 5.87
CA GLU A 270 33.47 9.04 5.48
C GLU A 270 32.37 9.50 6.45
N VAL A 271 31.22 9.93 5.91
CA VAL A 271 30.16 10.65 6.65
C VAL A 271 29.52 9.82 7.77
N PHE A 272 29.49 8.49 7.62
CA PHE A 272 28.84 7.56 8.56
C PHE A 272 29.49 6.17 8.49
N PRO A 273 30.65 5.92 9.15
CA PRO A 273 31.22 4.58 9.24
C PRO A 273 30.26 3.57 9.92
N ASN A 274 30.29 2.32 9.46
CA ASN A 274 29.57 1.21 10.08
C ASN A 274 30.21 0.83 11.42
N ILE A 275 29.40 0.78 12.50
CA ILE A 275 29.88 0.31 13.80
C ILE A 275 30.17 -1.20 13.78
N THR A 276 29.48 -1.95 12.92
CA THR A 276 29.63 -3.41 12.82
C THR A 276 30.97 -3.87 12.25
N ASP A 277 31.70 -2.99 11.55
CA ASP A 277 32.94 -3.34 10.83
C ASP A 277 34.23 -2.92 11.58
N LEU A 278 34.10 -2.21 12.70
CA LEU A 278 35.22 -1.94 13.61
C LEU A 278 35.50 -3.22 14.40
N ASN A 279 36.66 -3.84 14.14
CA ASN A 279 37.18 -5.05 14.78
C ASN A 279 36.57 -5.29 16.18
N PRO A 280 35.87 -6.42 16.42
CA PRO A 280 35.38 -6.76 17.74
C PRO A 280 36.61 -7.01 18.61
N ILE A 281 37.03 -6.00 19.39
CA ILE A 281 38.16 -6.14 20.30
C ILE A 281 37.75 -7.22 21.30
N LYS A 282 38.22 -8.44 21.00
CA LYS A 282 38.19 -9.66 21.80
C LYS A 282 36.79 -10.14 22.19
N THR A 283 36.25 -11.02 21.35
CA THR A 283 35.38 -12.15 21.71
C THR A 283 34.79 -12.14 23.14
N SER A 284 33.56 -11.64 23.25
CA SER A 284 32.54 -12.38 23.98
C SER A 284 31.24 -12.30 23.20
N LYS A 285 30.54 -13.44 23.16
CA LYS A 285 29.23 -13.67 22.52
C LYS A 285 28.33 -12.44 22.59
N TRP A 286 27.59 -12.16 21.50
CA TRP A 286 26.46 -11.23 21.40
C TRP A 286 26.21 -10.50 22.72
N ALA A 287 26.83 -9.33 22.92
CA ALA A 287 26.75 -8.67 24.21
C ALA A 287 25.28 -8.39 24.49
N SER A 288 24.72 -9.07 25.49
CA SER A 288 23.41 -8.81 26.09
C SER A 288 23.24 -7.36 26.61
N ASN A 289 24.22 -6.49 26.37
CA ASN A 289 24.42 -5.21 27.05
C ASN A 289 24.44 -4.00 26.08
N GLY A 290 24.32 -4.14 24.75
CA GLY A 290 24.21 -3.00 23.81
C GLY A 290 25.52 -2.50 23.18
N PHE A 291 25.45 -1.39 22.44
CA PHE A 291 26.57 -0.70 21.76
C PHE A 291 27.28 0.27 22.71
N ARG A 292 28.60 0.18 22.84
CA ARG A 292 29.44 1.10 23.64
C ARG A 292 30.39 1.86 22.73
N PHE A 293 30.46 3.18 22.90
CA PHE A 293 31.23 4.06 22.03
C PHE A 293 32.67 4.33 22.50
N ASN A 294 33.06 3.93 23.73
CA ASN A 294 34.44 3.94 24.23
C ASN A 294 34.59 3.14 25.54
N GLU A 295 35.81 2.68 25.86
CA GLU A 295 36.19 2.11 27.16
C GLU A 295 36.34 3.22 28.22
N LEU A 296 35.22 3.78 28.69
CA LEU A 296 35.24 4.58 29.91
C LEU A 296 35.42 3.63 31.11
N ASN A 297 36.52 3.79 31.85
CA ASN A 297 36.72 3.11 33.14
C ASN A 297 35.50 3.39 34.03
N ALA A 298 34.80 2.31 34.39
CA ALA A 298 33.46 2.30 34.99
C ALA A 298 33.39 2.81 36.44
N THR A 299 34.22 3.77 36.83
CA THR A 299 34.37 4.26 38.21
C THR A 299 34.02 5.74 38.37
N ALA A 300 32.92 6.19 37.78
CA ALA A 300 32.40 7.55 38.00
C ALA A 300 30.90 7.51 38.30
N HIS A 301 30.57 7.70 39.58
CA HIS A 301 29.25 7.64 40.23
C HIS A 301 28.20 8.70 39.78
N GLN A 302 28.10 9.01 38.49
CA GLN A 302 27.06 9.88 37.91
C GLN A 302 26.65 9.34 36.54
N GLN A 303 26.01 8.17 36.55
CA GLN A 303 25.45 7.53 35.37
C GLN A 303 23.95 7.79 35.36
N SER A 304 23.47 8.48 34.33
CA SER A 304 22.04 8.66 34.08
C SER A 304 21.63 7.75 32.93
N GLN A 305 20.51 7.08 33.10
CA GLN A 305 19.92 6.18 32.11
C GLN A 305 18.53 6.70 31.78
N ILE A 306 18.22 6.76 30.47
CA ILE A 306 16.87 7.09 30.01
C ILE A 306 16.39 6.07 29.00
N ASN A 307 15.08 5.79 29.01
CA ASN A 307 14.45 4.98 27.98
C ASN A 307 13.71 5.88 27.00
N ILE A 308 13.98 5.70 25.71
CA ILE A 308 13.36 6.48 24.64
C ILE A 308 12.61 5.51 23.73
N SER A 309 11.35 5.83 23.44
CA SER A 309 10.57 5.21 22.38
C SER A 309 10.44 6.18 21.21
N ALA A 310 10.79 5.74 20.00
CA ALA A 310 10.80 6.57 18.80
C ALA A 310 10.18 5.84 17.61
N TYR A 311 9.49 6.57 16.73
CA TYR A 311 8.94 6.04 15.49
C TYR A 311 9.92 6.25 14.33
N LEU A 312 10.26 5.18 13.61
CA LEU A 312 11.11 5.23 12.41
C LEU A 312 10.26 5.32 11.15
N GLN A 313 10.64 6.20 10.22
CA GLN A 313 9.96 6.32 8.94
C GLN A 313 10.56 5.32 7.94
N LYS A 314 9.78 4.31 7.54
CA LYS A 314 10.25 3.24 6.62
C LYS A 314 11.52 2.53 7.12
N GLY A 315 11.66 2.38 8.44
CA GLY A 315 12.81 1.74 9.08
C GLY A 315 14.11 2.54 9.03
N LYS A 316 14.03 3.84 8.72
CA LYS A 316 15.15 4.78 8.62
C LYS A 316 14.94 5.94 9.59
N GLY A 317 16.01 6.43 10.20
CA GLY A 317 15.95 7.58 11.12
C GLY A 317 17.25 7.88 11.85
N MET A 318 17.34 9.09 12.40
CA MET A 318 18.38 9.48 13.36
C MET A 318 17.91 9.18 14.78
N LEU A 319 18.84 8.80 15.66
CA LEU A 319 18.56 8.66 17.08
C LEU A 319 18.70 10.00 17.79
N ALA A 320 17.68 10.38 18.54
CA ALA A 320 17.71 11.52 19.44
C ALA A 320 18.34 11.07 20.78
N LEU A 321 19.57 11.51 21.06
CA LEU A 321 20.37 11.04 22.19
C LEU A 321 20.73 12.17 23.15
N PRO A 322 20.76 11.94 24.48
CA PRO A 322 21.34 12.90 25.41
C PRO A 322 22.79 13.22 25.08
N HIS A 323 23.18 14.45 25.36
CA HIS A 323 24.58 14.85 25.26
C HIS A 323 25.45 14.01 26.21
N GLY A 324 26.56 13.49 25.70
CA GLY A 324 27.46 12.60 26.46
C GLY A 324 27.00 11.15 26.57
N THR A 325 26.10 10.69 25.69
CA THR A 325 25.76 9.27 25.54
C THR A 325 27.02 8.46 25.22
N TYR A 326 27.28 7.41 26.00
CA TYR A 326 28.42 6.52 25.81
C TYR A 326 28.02 5.07 25.53
N GLN A 327 26.76 4.70 25.82
CA GLN A 327 26.23 3.36 25.57
C GLN A 327 24.75 3.43 25.16
N ILE A 328 24.38 2.61 24.17
CA ILE A 328 22.99 2.42 23.72
C ILE A 328 22.64 0.94 23.84
N SER A 329 21.63 0.61 24.63
CA SER A 329 21.18 -0.77 24.85
C SER A 329 19.73 -0.99 24.44
N LYS A 330 19.31 -2.26 24.35
CA LYS A 330 17.96 -2.72 24.00
C LYS A 330 17.43 -2.26 22.62
N LEU A 331 18.31 -1.83 21.70
CA LEU A 331 17.92 -1.38 20.36
C LEU A 331 17.85 -2.57 19.37
N PRO A 332 16.67 -2.92 18.82
CA PRO A 332 16.50 -4.10 17.95
C PRO A 332 16.75 -3.76 16.47
N VAL A 333 17.98 -3.36 16.12
CA VAL A 333 18.35 -2.98 14.75
C VAL A 333 19.54 -3.81 14.22
N PRO A 334 19.57 -4.13 12.92
CA PRO A 334 20.62 -4.98 12.34
C PRO A 334 21.97 -4.28 12.19
N SER A 335 21.96 -2.97 11.89
CA SER A 335 23.16 -2.14 11.76
C SER A 335 22.90 -0.74 12.26
N LEU A 336 23.96 -0.08 12.70
CA LEU A 336 23.96 1.29 13.19
C LEU A 336 25.23 1.98 12.72
N GLN A 337 25.09 3.23 12.29
CA GLN A 337 26.18 4.09 11.83
C GLN A 337 26.24 5.33 12.72
N HIS A 338 27.41 5.93 12.88
CA HIS A 338 27.56 7.22 13.57
C HIS A 338 28.53 8.12 12.81
N ASN A 339 28.49 9.42 13.10
CA ASN A 339 29.49 10.36 12.59
C ASN A 339 30.37 10.90 13.72
N ASP A 340 31.38 11.69 13.34
CA ASP A 340 32.34 12.32 14.27
C ASP A 340 31.74 13.52 15.03
N PHE A 341 30.47 13.84 14.79
CA PHE A 341 29.73 14.95 15.40
C PHE A 341 28.60 14.44 16.31
N GLY A 342 28.67 13.15 16.66
CA GLY A 342 27.77 12.44 17.57
C GLY A 342 26.32 12.31 17.12
N ALA A 343 26.09 12.31 15.81
CA ALA A 343 24.85 11.93 15.18
C ALA A 343 24.86 10.41 14.92
N VAL A 344 23.75 9.73 15.24
CA VAL A 344 23.63 8.27 15.12
C VAL A 344 22.49 7.92 14.17
N LYS A 345 22.80 7.11 13.15
CA LYS A 345 21.93 6.74 12.04
C LYS A 345 21.53 5.26 12.12
N ILE A 346 20.24 5.00 11.92
CA ILE A 346 19.66 3.65 11.86
C ILE A 346 19.14 3.36 10.46
N GLU A 347 19.46 2.17 9.95
CA GLU A 347 18.85 1.61 8.74
C GLU A 347 18.19 0.26 9.03
N ASN A 348 17.11 -0.03 8.30
CA ASN A 348 16.36 -1.29 8.39
C ASN A 348 15.84 -1.61 9.80
N GLY A 349 15.53 -0.58 10.59
CA GLY A 349 14.88 -0.73 11.88
C GLY A 349 13.37 -0.99 11.77
N PRO A 350 12.74 -1.50 12.84
CA PRO A 350 11.29 -1.65 12.88
C PRO A 350 10.56 -0.30 13.02
N GLY A 351 9.26 -0.26 12.73
CA GLY A 351 8.48 1.00 12.72
C GLY A 351 8.47 1.74 14.07
N LEU A 352 8.46 1.01 15.19
CA LEU A 352 8.63 1.56 16.54
C LEU A 352 9.89 0.93 17.16
N ILE A 353 10.81 1.77 17.61
CA ILE A 353 11.99 1.36 18.38
C ILE A 353 11.87 1.82 19.83
N LYS A 354 12.32 0.97 20.74
CA LYS A 354 12.58 1.36 22.14
C LYS A 354 14.05 1.09 22.40
N TYR A 355 14.76 2.07 22.94
CA TYR A 355 16.18 1.96 23.27
C TYR A 355 16.48 2.68 24.58
N THR A 356 17.57 2.27 25.20
CA THR A 356 18.04 2.83 26.46
C THR A 356 19.37 3.52 26.20
N ALA A 357 19.48 4.79 26.57
CA ALA A 357 20.68 5.60 26.42
C ALA A 357 21.31 5.85 27.79
N ASP A 358 22.56 5.41 27.95
CA ASP A 358 23.37 5.70 29.12
C ASP A 358 24.31 6.86 28.80
N PHE A 359 24.24 7.93 29.59
CA PHE A 359 24.98 9.16 29.34
C PHE A 359 25.65 9.72 30.60
N THR A 360 26.63 10.59 30.38
CA THR A 360 27.32 11.32 31.43
C THR A 360 27.56 12.76 31.02
N GLN A 361 27.50 13.68 31.97
CA GLN A 361 27.83 15.09 31.72
C GLN A 361 29.35 15.34 31.64
N LYS A 362 30.18 14.36 32.00
CA LYS A 362 31.64 14.55 32.14
C LYS A 362 32.44 14.23 30.87
N SER A 363 31.87 13.51 29.90
CA SER A 363 32.58 13.09 28.69
C SER A 363 31.67 13.10 27.47
N THR A 364 32.26 13.29 26.28
CA THR A 364 31.54 13.32 24.99
C THR A 364 32.16 12.31 24.02
N PRO A 365 31.97 11.00 24.24
CA PRO A 365 32.69 9.97 23.49
C PRO A 365 32.23 9.83 22.04
N LEU A 366 31.04 10.33 21.72
CA LEU A 366 30.47 10.36 20.36
C LEU A 366 31.05 11.48 19.49
N ASP A 367 31.72 12.46 20.10
CA ASP A 367 32.18 13.66 19.43
C ASP A 367 33.70 13.64 19.25
N SER A 368 34.15 13.94 18.04
CA SER A 368 35.55 14.24 17.74
C SER A 368 36.05 15.48 18.47
N VAL A 369 37.37 15.56 18.62
CA VAL A 369 38.06 16.80 18.99
C VAL A 369 37.79 17.92 17.97
N PRO A 370 37.89 19.20 18.36
CA PRO A 370 37.62 20.31 17.46
C PRO A 370 38.52 20.33 16.22
N SER A 371 37.90 20.72 15.10
CA SER A 371 38.53 20.95 13.80
C SER A 371 38.66 22.44 13.51
N GLU A 372 39.42 22.81 12.47
CA GLU A 372 39.50 24.21 12.00
C GLU A 372 38.13 24.80 11.62
N TYR A 373 37.19 23.96 11.16
CA TYR A 373 35.84 24.38 10.80
C TYR A 373 35.00 24.79 12.02
N ASP A 374 35.32 24.25 13.20
CA ASP A 374 34.63 24.58 14.45
C ASP A 374 34.96 26.01 14.95
N LEU A 375 35.94 26.68 14.33
CA LEU A 375 36.30 28.09 14.54
C LEU A 375 35.98 28.97 13.32
N HIS A 376 35.46 28.40 12.22
CA HIS A 376 35.26 29.13 10.97
C HIS A 376 34.14 30.17 11.09
N LEU A 377 34.40 31.38 10.59
CA LEU A 377 33.42 32.47 10.49
C LEU A 377 33.04 32.69 9.01
N PRO A 378 31.73 32.76 8.68
CA PRO A 378 31.25 32.97 7.32
C PRO A 378 31.68 34.36 6.81
N HIS A 379 32.10 34.45 5.54
CA HIS A 379 32.65 35.70 4.98
C HIS A 379 31.68 36.89 5.11
N ASN A 380 30.40 36.67 4.84
CA ASN A 380 29.37 37.72 4.84
C ASN A 380 29.07 38.28 6.24
N GLU A 381 29.11 37.44 7.28
CA GLU A 381 28.83 37.88 8.66
C GLU A 381 30.10 38.31 9.41
N LYS A 382 31.29 37.92 8.93
CA LYS A 382 32.56 38.03 9.66
C LYS A 382 32.83 39.44 10.17
N LYS A 383 32.61 40.47 9.33
CA LYS A 383 32.88 41.87 9.69
C LYS A 383 31.98 42.33 10.84
N HIS A 384 30.69 42.03 10.77
CA HIS A 384 29.71 42.44 11.78
C HIS A 384 29.90 41.66 13.09
N LEU A 385 30.16 40.35 13.01
CA LEU A 385 30.43 39.51 14.17
C LEU A 385 31.70 39.93 14.91
N ILE A 386 32.79 40.23 14.21
CA ILE A 386 34.03 40.70 14.85
C ILE A 386 33.80 42.06 15.53
N THR A 387 33.09 42.98 14.88
CA THR A 387 32.75 44.29 15.45
C THR A 387 31.93 44.13 16.74
N LEU A 388 30.89 43.29 16.69
CA LEU A 388 30.03 43.01 17.85
C LEU A 388 30.80 42.31 18.98
N SER A 389 31.61 41.30 18.64
CA SER A 389 32.46 40.59 19.60
C SER A 389 33.47 41.51 20.29
N THR A 390 34.03 42.48 19.56
CA THR A 390 34.96 43.47 20.11
C THR A 390 34.24 44.44 21.03
N HIS A 391 33.03 44.89 20.66
CA HIS A 391 32.20 45.75 21.51
C HIS A 391 31.82 45.06 22.83
N LEU A 392 31.56 43.75 22.78
CA LEU A 392 31.27 42.93 23.96
C LEU A 392 32.53 42.49 24.74
N GLY A 393 33.73 42.77 24.22
CA GLY A 393 35.01 42.40 24.85
C GLY A 393 35.24 40.89 24.95
N LEU A 394 34.63 40.08 24.06
CA LEU A 394 34.71 38.61 24.15
C LEU A 394 36.14 38.05 23.98
N PRO A 395 37.00 38.55 23.07
CA PRO A 395 38.32 37.97 22.84
C PRO A 395 39.29 38.08 24.03
N GLN A 396 39.02 38.97 25.00
CA GLN A 396 39.84 39.18 26.19
C GLN A 396 39.33 38.42 27.43
N GLN A 397 38.20 37.73 27.31
CA GLN A 397 37.53 37.06 28.42
C GLN A 397 37.91 35.58 28.48
N THR A 398 37.84 34.99 29.68
CA THR A 398 37.92 33.53 29.84
C THR A 398 36.69 32.84 29.25
N PRO A 399 36.75 31.55 28.86
CA PRO A 399 35.60 30.86 28.27
C PRO A 399 34.33 30.94 29.13
N GLN A 400 34.45 30.87 30.46
CA GLN A 400 33.31 30.99 31.36
C GLN A 400 32.72 32.41 31.40
N GLU A 401 33.56 33.43 31.32
CA GLU A 401 33.12 34.83 31.23
C GLU A 401 32.42 35.09 29.89
N VAL A 402 32.96 34.56 28.78
CA VAL A 402 32.34 34.64 27.46
C VAL A 402 30.92 34.06 27.49
N LEU A 403 30.72 32.87 28.05
CA LEU A 403 29.39 32.27 28.17
C LEU A 403 28.41 33.17 28.96
N LYS A 404 28.87 33.76 30.07
CA LYS A 404 28.06 34.68 30.89
C LYS A 404 27.70 35.95 30.11
N THR A 405 28.67 36.56 29.43
CA THR A 405 28.49 37.77 28.62
C THR A 405 27.51 37.52 27.47
N VAL A 406 27.66 36.40 26.76
CA VAL A 406 26.77 36.02 25.67
C VAL A 406 25.35 35.73 26.19
N THR A 407 25.20 35.02 27.32
CA THR A 407 23.88 34.82 27.95
C THR A 407 23.23 36.16 28.28
N LYS A 408 23.98 37.06 28.92
CA LYS A 408 23.49 38.40 29.29
C LYS A 408 23.09 39.22 28.08
N PHE A 409 23.82 39.12 26.97
CA PHE A 409 23.50 39.82 25.73
C PHE A 409 22.12 39.40 25.15
N PHE A 410 21.77 38.12 25.24
CA PHE A 410 20.47 37.62 24.75
C PHE A 410 19.30 37.85 25.71
N ASN A 411 19.51 38.32 26.94
CA ASN A 411 18.42 38.62 27.87
C ASN A 411 17.46 39.71 27.33
N ASP A 412 17.96 40.64 26.52
CA ASP A 412 17.16 41.72 25.92
C ASP A 412 16.46 41.32 24.61
N PHE A 413 16.54 40.04 24.22
CA PHE A 413 15.97 39.52 22.99
C PHE A 413 14.64 38.81 23.25
N GLN A 414 13.77 38.80 22.24
CA GLN A 414 12.45 38.19 22.30
C GLN A 414 12.36 36.93 21.44
N TYR A 415 11.62 35.94 21.93
CA TYR A 415 11.31 34.74 21.17
C TYR A 415 10.05 34.96 20.33
N ALA A 416 10.10 34.64 19.03
CA ALA A 416 8.92 34.63 18.17
C ALA A 416 9.04 33.62 17.03
N LEU A 417 7.94 32.91 16.74
CA LEU A 417 7.86 31.96 15.62
C LEU A 417 7.58 32.65 14.28
N THR A 418 6.92 33.81 14.30
CA THR A 418 6.62 34.60 13.10
C THR A 418 7.53 35.82 13.07
N LEU A 419 8.42 35.90 12.08
CA LEU A 419 9.38 36.98 11.94
C LEU A 419 9.00 37.91 10.77
N SER A 420 9.10 39.21 10.99
CA SER A 420 9.00 40.20 9.93
C SER A 420 10.25 40.10 9.05
N ALA A 421 10.07 39.89 7.74
CA ALA A 421 11.17 39.88 6.79
C ALA A 421 11.92 41.24 6.80
N PRO A 422 13.26 41.24 6.63
CA PRO A 422 14.02 42.47 6.56
C PRO A 422 13.53 43.34 5.39
N LYS A 423 13.28 44.63 5.66
CA LYS A 423 12.83 45.60 4.62
C LYS A 423 13.93 45.96 3.61
N GLN A 424 15.18 45.62 3.89
CA GLN A 424 16.35 45.95 3.07
C GLN A 424 17.01 44.67 2.55
N SER A 425 17.29 44.61 1.25
CA SER A 425 17.89 43.45 0.57
C SER A 425 19.39 43.26 0.83
N GLU A 426 20.04 44.22 1.50
CA GLU A 426 21.51 44.24 1.69
C GLU A 426 21.97 43.62 3.03
N ILE A 427 21.05 43.41 3.99
CA ILE A 427 21.38 42.92 5.33
C ILE A 427 21.01 41.44 5.44
N THR A 428 21.90 40.62 6.02
CA THR A 428 21.61 39.20 6.23
C THR A 428 20.52 39.01 7.30
N PRO A 429 19.75 37.91 7.27
CA PRO A 429 18.75 37.64 8.31
C PRO A 429 19.36 37.59 9.72
N LEU A 430 20.59 37.10 9.84
CA LEU A 430 21.30 37.00 11.12
C LEU A 430 21.75 38.37 11.63
N GLU A 431 22.26 39.24 10.77
CA GLU A 431 22.64 40.61 11.12
C GLU A 431 21.42 41.43 11.54
N HIS A 432 20.31 41.31 10.81
CA HIS A 432 19.05 41.94 11.19
C HIS A 432 18.56 41.48 12.57
N PHE A 433 18.65 40.18 12.86
CA PHE A 433 18.33 39.63 14.18
C PHE A 433 19.20 40.22 15.29
N LEU A 434 20.53 40.22 15.11
CA LEU A 434 21.49 40.66 16.13
C LEU A 434 21.44 42.15 16.43
N GLN A 435 21.20 43.00 15.43
CA GLN A 435 21.35 44.45 15.56
C GLN A 435 20.03 45.22 15.53
N HIS A 436 18.99 44.69 14.88
CA HIS A 436 17.77 45.44 14.58
C HIS A 436 16.53 44.84 15.23
N SER A 437 16.10 43.63 14.84
CA SER A 437 14.83 43.08 15.33
C SER A 437 14.90 42.59 16.76
N ARG A 438 16.06 42.06 17.20
CA ARG A 438 16.26 41.36 18.47
C ARG A 438 15.17 40.32 18.78
N THR A 439 14.53 39.80 17.73
CA THR A 439 13.39 38.90 17.80
C THR A 439 13.62 37.76 16.84
N GLY A 440 13.58 36.52 17.31
CA GLY A 440 13.96 35.32 16.56
C GLY A 440 13.40 34.03 17.16
N HIS A 441 13.50 32.91 16.44
CA HIS A 441 13.28 31.57 16.99
C HIS A 441 14.62 30.88 17.33
N CYS A 442 14.56 29.69 17.93
CA CYS A 442 15.72 28.95 18.46
C CYS A 442 16.93 28.89 17.50
N GLU A 443 16.71 28.66 16.21
CA GLU A 443 17.79 28.61 15.21
C GLU A 443 18.59 29.91 15.10
N TYR A 444 17.95 31.08 15.25
CA TYR A 444 18.64 32.38 15.24
C TYR A 444 19.53 32.53 16.48
N PHE A 445 19.00 32.21 17.66
CA PHE A 445 19.74 32.24 18.92
C PHE A 445 20.92 31.28 18.89
N ALA A 446 20.69 30.02 18.51
CA ALA A 446 21.74 29.00 18.40
C ALA A 446 22.82 29.39 17.39
N THR A 447 22.43 29.86 16.19
CA THR A 447 23.38 30.30 15.17
C THR A 447 24.22 31.47 15.64
N ALA A 448 23.58 32.50 16.21
CA ALA A 448 24.26 33.68 16.72
C ALA A 448 25.23 33.33 17.85
N THR A 449 24.81 32.47 18.78
CA THR A 449 25.65 31.99 19.88
C THR A 449 26.87 31.23 19.37
N VAL A 450 26.70 30.25 18.48
CA VAL A 450 27.85 29.52 17.92
C VAL A 450 28.86 30.48 17.29
N LEU A 451 28.39 31.45 16.52
CA LEU A 451 29.26 32.38 15.82
C LEU A 451 29.94 33.39 16.77
N LEU A 452 29.27 33.87 17.81
CA LEU A 452 29.86 34.73 18.84
C LEU A 452 30.89 33.99 19.72
N LEU A 453 30.68 32.71 20.00
CA LEU A 453 31.68 31.90 20.70
C LEU A 453 32.94 31.69 19.83
N ARG A 454 32.76 31.49 18.52
CA ARG A 454 33.88 31.38 17.58
C ARG A 454 34.71 32.66 17.48
N THR A 455 34.09 33.85 17.55
CA THR A 455 34.85 35.11 17.57
C THR A 455 35.69 35.28 18.84
N ALA A 456 35.31 34.62 19.94
CA ALA A 456 36.07 34.56 21.18
C ALA A 456 37.14 33.44 21.20
N GLY A 457 37.31 32.70 20.09
CA GLY A 457 38.26 31.60 19.99
C GLY A 457 37.78 30.28 20.62
N ILE A 458 36.49 30.15 20.94
CA ILE A 458 35.91 28.92 21.50
C ILE A 458 35.36 28.07 20.34
N PRO A 459 35.93 26.88 20.07
CA PRO A 459 35.39 26.00 19.04
C PRO A 459 33.95 25.62 19.38
N SER A 460 33.04 25.83 18.42
CA SER A 460 31.61 25.70 18.68
C SER A 460 30.88 25.05 17.51
N ARG A 461 29.84 24.24 17.77
CA ARG A 461 29.00 23.55 16.76
C ARG A 461 27.53 23.90 16.96
N TYR A 462 26.76 23.87 15.87
CA TYR A 462 25.31 23.98 15.92
C TYR A 462 24.70 22.59 16.11
N ALA A 463 23.85 22.41 17.11
CA ALA A 463 23.15 21.16 17.36
C ALA A 463 21.64 21.31 17.12
N SER A 464 21.03 20.24 16.62
CA SER A 464 19.59 20.15 16.39
C SER A 464 19.03 18.84 16.94
N GLY A 465 17.81 18.89 17.46
CA GLY A 465 17.10 17.75 18.00
C GLY A 465 15.81 18.19 18.68
N TYR A 466 15.56 17.73 19.90
CA TYR A 466 14.33 18.03 20.63
C TYR A 466 14.58 18.40 22.10
N ALA A 467 13.75 19.28 22.62
CA ALA A 467 13.61 19.53 24.05
C ALA A 467 12.57 18.57 24.66
N VAL A 468 12.92 17.96 25.80
CA VAL A 468 12.06 17.05 26.56
C VAL A 468 11.50 17.81 27.75
N GLU A 469 10.29 18.36 27.63
CA GLU A 469 9.73 19.26 28.66
C GLU A 469 8.26 18.97 28.99
N GLU A 470 7.45 18.53 28.03
CA GLU A 470 6.03 18.22 28.26
C GLU A 470 5.89 16.87 28.99
N PHE A 471 5.42 16.90 30.24
CA PHE A 471 5.05 15.71 31.00
C PHE A 471 3.60 15.32 30.71
N SER A 472 3.35 14.03 30.50
CA SER A 472 2.00 13.49 30.29
C SER A 472 1.50 12.77 31.53
N ASP A 473 0.49 13.32 32.18
CA ASP A 473 -0.17 12.67 33.33
C ASP A 473 -0.89 11.37 32.93
N LEU A 474 -1.30 11.24 31.66
CA LEU A 474 -1.98 10.04 31.14
C LEU A 474 -1.02 8.85 31.02
N GLU A 475 0.21 9.11 30.57
CA GLU A 475 1.20 8.09 30.25
C GLU A 475 2.30 7.95 31.32
N GLU A 476 2.37 8.89 32.27
CA GLU A 476 3.44 9.04 33.28
C GLU A 476 4.86 9.12 32.66
N VAL A 477 4.97 9.74 31.49
CA VAL A 477 6.24 9.93 30.75
C VAL A 477 6.30 11.31 30.11
N TYR A 478 7.52 11.74 29.75
CA TYR A 478 7.69 12.94 28.94
C TYR A 478 7.37 12.66 27.46
N ILE A 479 6.53 13.50 26.87
CA ILE A 479 6.15 13.45 25.47
C ILE A 479 6.95 14.49 24.68
N VAL A 480 7.61 14.04 23.63
CA VAL A 480 8.33 14.90 22.70
C VAL A 480 7.54 15.00 21.41
N ARG A 481 7.10 16.20 21.06
CA ARG A 481 6.38 16.47 19.83
C ARG A 481 7.28 17.11 18.80
N GLN A 482 6.82 17.09 17.56
CA GLN A 482 7.49 17.78 16.47
C GLN A 482 7.65 19.28 16.76
N ARG A 483 6.71 19.90 17.49
CA ARG A 483 6.85 21.29 17.91
C ARG A 483 7.99 21.57 18.91
N HIS A 484 8.39 20.55 19.68
CA HIS A 484 9.52 20.66 20.62
C HIS A 484 10.88 20.51 19.91
N ALA A 485 10.91 20.52 18.57
CA ALA A 485 12.15 20.57 17.82
C ALA A 485 12.94 21.83 18.22
N HIS A 486 14.21 21.66 18.56
CA HIS A 486 15.00 22.73 19.17
C HIS A 486 16.43 22.73 18.66
N ALA A 487 17.05 23.91 18.69
CA ALA A 487 18.43 24.13 18.29
C ALA A 487 19.21 24.87 19.37
N TRP A 488 20.46 24.48 19.57
CA TRP A 488 21.35 25.05 20.58
C TRP A 488 22.81 25.00 20.12
N ALA A 489 23.70 25.64 20.89
CA ALA A 489 25.15 25.62 20.64
C ALA A 489 25.84 24.51 21.44
N LEU A 490 26.86 23.87 20.85
CA LEU A 490 27.82 23.06 21.58
C LEU A 490 29.14 23.82 21.63
N ALA A 491 29.67 24.08 22.82
CA ALA A 491 30.93 24.78 23.03
C ALA A 491 32.00 23.81 23.54
N TYR A 492 33.21 23.84 22.97
CA TYR A 492 34.32 23.03 23.44
C TYR A 492 35.11 23.75 24.54
N ILE A 493 34.93 23.30 25.79
CA ILE A 493 35.51 23.93 26.98
C ILE A 493 35.96 22.81 27.93
N ASN A 494 37.17 22.93 28.49
CA ASN A 494 37.78 21.95 29.40
C ASN A 494 37.83 20.54 28.78
N ASP A 495 38.31 20.45 27.54
CA ASP A 495 38.48 19.19 26.78
C ASP A 495 37.20 18.36 26.58
N ARG A 496 36.04 19.04 26.54
CA ARG A 496 34.75 18.40 26.27
C ARG A 496 33.80 19.36 25.56
N TRP A 497 32.90 18.81 24.76
CA TRP A 497 31.76 19.56 24.25
C TRP A 497 30.72 19.75 25.36
N GLN A 498 30.17 20.96 25.49
CA GLN A 498 29.15 21.31 26.47
C GLN A 498 27.97 21.95 25.75
N ALA A 499 26.75 21.48 26.01
CA ALA A 499 25.55 22.09 25.48
C ALA A 499 25.32 23.46 26.14
N PHE A 500 25.06 24.46 25.32
CA PHE A 500 24.85 25.83 25.71
C PHE A 500 23.68 26.42 24.90
N ASP A 501 22.60 26.73 25.60
CA ASP A 501 21.39 27.29 25.01
C ASP A 501 21.17 28.70 25.55
N THR A 502 21.01 29.66 24.64
CA THR A 502 20.77 31.07 24.94
C THR A 502 19.34 31.50 24.59
N THR A 503 18.49 30.54 24.21
CA THR A 503 17.08 30.81 23.88
C THR A 503 16.33 31.20 25.17
N PRO A 504 15.55 32.31 25.18
CA PRO A 504 14.86 32.78 26.39
C PRO A 504 13.83 31.79 26.90
N ALA A 505 13.92 31.35 28.17
CA ALA A 505 13.08 30.28 28.76
C ALA A 505 11.55 30.44 28.58
N ALA A 506 11.06 31.66 28.32
CA ALA A 506 9.65 31.93 28.00
C ALA A 506 9.15 31.27 26.69
N TRP A 507 10.04 30.75 25.84
CA TRP A 507 9.68 30.06 24.60
C TRP A 507 8.76 28.86 24.85
N ILE A 508 8.93 28.17 25.98
CA ILE A 508 8.21 26.96 26.38
C ILE A 508 6.73 27.27 26.61
N SER A 509 6.43 28.27 27.45
CA SER A 509 5.05 28.68 27.77
C SER A 509 4.32 29.22 26.55
N LEU A 510 5.02 29.95 25.66
CA LEU A 510 4.45 30.47 24.42
C LEU A 510 4.02 29.34 23.47
N GLU A 511 4.80 28.26 23.40
CA GLU A 511 4.47 27.09 22.57
C GLU A 511 3.35 26.23 23.17
N GLU A 512 3.25 26.15 24.50
CA GLU A 512 2.14 25.50 25.20
C GLU A 512 0.81 26.26 25.02
N GLU A 513 0.84 27.60 25.07
CA GLU A 513 -0.35 28.44 24.82
C GLU A 513 -0.87 28.32 23.38
N MET A 514 0.00 27.96 22.43
CA MET A 514 -0.37 27.73 21.02
C MET A 514 -0.88 26.30 20.76
N ALA A 515 -0.94 25.42 21.77
CA ALA A 515 -1.41 24.06 21.61
C ALA A 515 -2.89 24.00 21.20
N ALA A 516 -3.23 23.08 20.30
CA ALA A 516 -4.60 23.00 19.78
C ALA A 516 -5.60 22.51 20.84
N TRP A 517 -6.83 23.07 20.82
CA TRP A 517 -7.90 22.74 21.78
C TRP A 517 -8.30 21.25 21.82
N TRP A 518 -8.00 20.49 20.77
CA TRP A 518 -8.31 19.07 20.59
C TRP A 518 -7.16 18.13 20.99
N LYS A 519 -6.08 18.68 21.58
CA LYS A 519 -4.90 17.96 22.10
C LYS A 519 -5.26 16.73 22.95
N PRO A 520 -6.19 16.78 23.94
CA PRO A 520 -6.49 15.61 24.78
C PRO A 520 -7.03 14.41 24.00
N MET A 521 -7.82 14.65 22.95
CA MET A 521 -8.35 13.58 22.09
C MET A 521 -7.27 12.98 21.21
N TYR A 522 -6.38 13.82 20.67
CA TYR A 522 -5.24 13.39 19.87
C TYR A 522 -4.26 12.56 20.72
N ASP A 523 -4.00 12.99 21.96
CA ASP A 523 -3.10 12.31 22.89
C ASP A 523 -3.65 10.94 23.29
N LEU A 524 -4.96 10.84 23.60
CA LEU A 524 -5.61 9.55 23.84
C LEU A 524 -5.49 8.61 22.63
N GLY A 525 -5.71 9.13 21.42
CA GLY A 525 -5.54 8.36 20.18
C GLY A 525 -4.11 7.88 19.97
N SER A 526 -3.12 8.76 20.20
CA SER A 526 -1.69 8.44 20.13
C SER A 526 -1.27 7.43 21.18
N PHE A 527 -1.79 7.53 22.41
CA PHE A 527 -1.56 6.56 23.48
C PHE A 527 -2.13 5.19 23.10
N LEU A 528 -3.39 5.12 22.64
CA LEU A 528 -3.99 3.87 22.19
C LEU A 528 -3.20 3.25 21.04
N ALA A 529 -2.75 4.06 20.08
CA ALA A 529 -1.87 3.61 19.00
C ALA A 529 -0.53 3.09 19.56
N TYR A 530 0.12 3.82 20.46
CA TYR A 530 1.38 3.41 21.10
C TYR A 530 1.23 2.08 21.84
N GLN A 531 0.19 1.91 22.66
CA GLN A 531 -0.10 0.66 23.37
C GLN A 531 -0.38 -0.48 22.39
N PHE A 532 -1.05 -0.20 21.28
CA PHE A 532 -1.28 -1.15 20.21
C PHE A 532 0.03 -1.57 19.52
N TYR A 533 0.91 -0.64 19.14
CA TYR A 533 2.22 -0.93 18.55
C TYR A 533 3.12 -1.69 19.53
N LYS A 534 3.13 -1.30 20.81
CA LYS A 534 3.86 -1.98 21.88
C LYS A 534 3.41 -3.44 22.01
N TRP A 535 2.10 -3.69 22.11
CA TRP A 535 1.52 -5.03 22.14
C TRP A 535 1.89 -5.85 20.89
N ARG A 536 1.80 -5.23 19.70
CA ARG A 536 2.09 -5.88 18.42
C ARG A 536 3.56 -6.25 18.25
N TRP A 537 4.50 -5.38 18.65
CA TRP A 537 5.93 -5.57 18.41
C TRP A 537 6.63 -6.35 19.53
N GLN A 538 6.18 -6.21 20.79
CA GLN A 538 6.70 -6.96 21.93
C GLN A 538 6.44 -8.48 21.80
N ASN A 539 5.48 -8.88 20.96
CA ASN A 539 5.18 -10.28 20.62
C ASN A 539 5.77 -10.78 19.28
N SER A 540 6.58 -9.99 18.58
CA SER A 540 7.10 -10.32 17.22
C SER A 540 8.05 -11.52 17.15
N GLN A 541 8.49 -12.08 18.28
CA GLN A 541 9.18 -13.38 18.31
C GLN A 541 8.21 -14.57 18.12
N THR A 542 6.91 -14.36 18.31
CA THR A 542 5.85 -15.32 18.03
C THR A 542 5.01 -14.82 16.85
N SER A 543 5.21 -15.46 15.70
CA SER A 543 4.37 -15.35 14.52
C SER A 543 2.88 -15.32 14.90
N ASN A 544 2.22 -14.16 14.72
CA ASN A 544 0.79 -13.95 14.98
C ASN A 544 -0.12 -14.69 13.96
N GLN A 545 0.29 -15.87 13.51
CA GLN A 545 -0.50 -16.79 12.70
C GLN A 545 -1.75 -17.30 13.42
N TRP A 546 -1.80 -17.22 14.76
CA TRP A 546 -2.96 -17.65 15.56
C TRP A 546 -4.25 -16.87 15.22
N LEU A 547 -4.17 -15.64 14.71
CA LEU A 547 -5.34 -14.87 14.28
C LEU A 547 -6.01 -15.48 13.03
N LEU A 548 -5.26 -16.21 12.19
CA LEU A 548 -5.83 -16.99 11.08
C LEU A 548 -6.62 -18.20 11.58
N TRP A 549 -6.29 -18.71 12.77
CA TRP A 549 -7.03 -19.79 13.41
C TRP A 549 -8.40 -19.36 13.95
N LEU A 550 -8.72 -18.05 13.99
CA LEU A 550 -10.07 -17.57 14.32
C LEU A 550 -11.07 -17.71 13.15
N ILE A 551 -10.58 -17.85 11.91
CA ILE A 551 -11.43 -18.07 10.72
C ILE A 551 -11.97 -19.52 10.68
N LEU A 552 -11.19 -20.48 11.17
CA LEU A 552 -11.56 -21.90 11.27
C LEU A 552 -12.82 -22.16 12.14
N PRO A 553 -12.92 -21.67 13.39
CA PRO A 553 -14.11 -21.87 14.21
C PRO A 553 -15.34 -21.16 13.65
N LEU A 554 -15.18 -19.98 13.01
CA LEU A 554 -16.29 -19.31 12.30
C LEU A 554 -16.81 -20.15 11.13
N GLY A 555 -15.90 -20.75 10.35
CA GLY A 555 -16.25 -21.69 9.28
C GLY A 555 -16.93 -22.97 9.80
N LEU A 556 -16.42 -23.53 10.91
CA LEU A 556 -17.00 -24.72 11.55
C LEU A 556 -18.39 -24.45 12.14
N ILE A 557 -18.59 -23.30 12.78
CA ILE A 557 -19.90 -22.87 13.30
C ILE A 557 -20.90 -22.71 12.15
N LEU A 558 -20.48 -22.22 10.99
CA LEU A 558 -21.34 -22.09 9.81
C LEU A 558 -21.73 -23.45 9.24
N ILE A 559 -20.76 -24.35 9.07
CA ILE A 559 -21.00 -25.73 8.60
C ILE A 559 -21.96 -26.43 9.56
N TRP A 560 -21.74 -26.31 10.87
CA TRP A 560 -22.61 -26.86 11.89
C TRP A 560 -24.01 -26.27 11.85
N ARG A 561 -24.15 -24.95 11.68
CA ARG A 561 -25.45 -24.26 11.62
C ARG A 561 -26.25 -24.55 10.35
N LEU A 562 -25.57 -24.77 9.22
CA LEU A 562 -26.19 -25.22 7.96
C LEU A 562 -26.60 -26.69 8.04
N TYR A 563 -25.80 -27.54 8.69
CA TYR A 563 -26.08 -28.96 8.87
C TYR A 563 -27.21 -29.22 9.88
N THR A 564 -27.32 -28.41 10.93
CA THR A 564 -28.31 -28.58 12.01
C THR A 564 -29.70 -28.03 11.68
N ARG A 565 -29.85 -27.13 10.70
CA ARG A 565 -31.14 -26.47 10.40
C ARG A 565 -31.88 -26.96 9.16
N GLN A 566 -31.33 -27.85 8.33
CA GLN A 566 -32.05 -28.36 7.17
C GLN A 566 -32.11 -29.89 7.14
N LYS A 567 -33.34 -30.43 7.18
CA LYS A 567 -33.66 -31.76 6.63
C LYS A 567 -33.08 -31.78 5.21
N ILE A 568 -32.04 -32.59 5.02
CA ILE A 568 -31.49 -32.92 3.71
C ILE A 568 -32.60 -33.62 2.94
N ASN A 569 -33.50 -32.86 2.31
CA ASN A 569 -34.41 -33.42 1.32
C ASN A 569 -33.54 -33.78 0.13
N ARG A 570 -33.11 -35.04 0.10
CA ARG A 570 -32.60 -35.72 -1.08
C ARG A 570 -33.68 -35.63 -2.15
N SER A 571 -33.72 -34.52 -2.87
CA SER A 571 -34.49 -34.41 -4.09
C SER A 571 -33.90 -35.40 -5.09
N GLN A 572 -34.60 -36.52 -5.28
CA GLN A 572 -34.37 -37.38 -6.44
C GLN A 572 -34.60 -36.53 -7.67
N LYS A 573 -33.52 -36.31 -8.42
CA LYS A 573 -33.44 -35.86 -9.81
C LYS A 573 -34.84 -35.66 -10.43
N ALA A 574 -35.47 -34.50 -10.21
CA ALA A 574 -36.46 -34.02 -11.15
C ALA A 574 -35.72 -33.95 -12.47
N SER A 575 -36.11 -34.83 -13.40
CA SER A 575 -35.37 -35.16 -14.60
C SER A 575 -34.86 -33.89 -15.29
N VAL A 576 -33.59 -33.55 -15.06
CA VAL A 576 -32.79 -32.77 -15.98
C VAL A 576 -32.48 -33.72 -17.14
N HIS A 577 -33.54 -34.14 -17.83
CA HIS A 577 -33.44 -34.76 -19.12
C HIS A 577 -33.03 -33.64 -20.06
N ASN A 578 -31.93 -33.86 -20.76
CA ASN A 578 -31.37 -32.99 -21.77
C ASN A 578 -30.79 -31.65 -21.27
N ILE A 579 -29.59 -31.72 -20.67
CA ILE A 579 -28.53 -30.84 -21.17
C ILE A 579 -28.31 -31.26 -22.62
N LYS A 580 -29.15 -30.77 -23.54
CA LYS A 580 -28.78 -30.75 -24.95
C LYS A 580 -27.42 -30.06 -24.95
N ARG A 581 -26.37 -30.77 -25.38
CA ARG A 581 -25.18 -30.19 -26.02
C ARG A 581 -25.61 -28.85 -26.56
N ALA A 582 -25.01 -27.74 -26.12
CA ALA A 582 -25.38 -26.38 -26.55
C ALA A 582 -25.78 -26.47 -28.02
N VAL A 583 -27.09 -26.45 -28.29
CA VAL A 583 -27.58 -26.73 -29.64
C VAL A 583 -26.95 -25.61 -30.43
N LYS A 584 -26.11 -25.95 -31.40
CA LYS A 584 -25.61 -24.97 -32.35
C LYS A 584 -26.86 -24.30 -32.92
N THR A 585 -27.17 -23.09 -32.47
CA THR A 585 -28.40 -22.39 -32.80
C THR A 585 -28.50 -22.32 -34.32
N GLY A 586 -29.55 -22.92 -34.89
CA GLY A 586 -29.77 -22.93 -36.33
C GLY A 586 -29.10 -24.02 -37.15
N ALA A 587 -28.46 -25.05 -36.55
CA ALA A 587 -27.97 -26.24 -37.29
C ALA A 587 -29.09 -27.24 -37.63
N ASP A 588 -30.20 -27.15 -36.94
CA ASP A 588 -31.44 -27.90 -37.11
C ASP A 588 -32.48 -27.15 -37.96
N SER A 589 -32.07 -26.07 -38.65
CA SER A 589 -32.99 -25.27 -39.45
C SER A 589 -33.67 -26.12 -40.54
N PRO A 590 -35.01 -26.09 -40.65
CA PRO A 590 -35.75 -26.79 -41.70
C PRO A 590 -35.26 -26.45 -43.12
N PHE A 591 -34.69 -25.26 -43.31
CA PHE A 591 -34.16 -24.81 -44.60
C PHE A 591 -33.11 -25.76 -45.22
N TYR A 592 -32.35 -26.50 -44.40
CA TYR A 592 -31.38 -27.47 -44.91
C TYR A 592 -32.01 -28.62 -45.71
N GLN A 593 -33.30 -28.92 -45.49
CA GLN A 593 -34.02 -29.93 -46.26
C GLN A 593 -34.21 -29.48 -47.72
N ILE A 594 -34.48 -28.19 -47.96
CA ILE A 594 -34.52 -27.62 -49.32
C ILE A 594 -33.14 -27.69 -49.95
N VAL A 595 -32.09 -27.34 -49.21
CA VAL A 595 -30.71 -27.42 -49.71
C VAL A 595 -30.36 -28.84 -50.17
N GLN A 596 -30.75 -29.85 -49.38
CA GLN A 596 -30.52 -31.25 -49.71
C GLN A 596 -31.30 -31.69 -50.97
N GLN A 597 -32.56 -31.27 -51.12
CA GLN A 597 -33.34 -31.56 -52.32
C GLN A 597 -32.79 -30.90 -53.58
N LEU A 598 -32.33 -29.65 -53.50
CA LEU A 598 -31.74 -28.95 -54.63
C LEU A 598 -30.41 -29.58 -55.06
N ASN A 599 -29.60 -30.02 -54.10
CA ASN A 599 -28.40 -30.80 -54.39
C ASN A 599 -28.75 -32.15 -55.06
N ALA A 600 -29.81 -32.83 -54.60
CA ALA A 600 -30.29 -34.07 -55.23
C ALA A 600 -30.84 -33.85 -56.65
N ALA A 601 -31.41 -32.67 -56.93
CA ALA A 601 -31.87 -32.26 -58.26
C ALA A 601 -30.75 -31.74 -59.19
N GLY A 602 -29.47 -31.87 -58.79
CA GLY A 602 -28.31 -31.49 -59.60
C GLY A 602 -27.85 -30.03 -59.47
N TYR A 603 -28.52 -29.22 -58.66
CA TYR A 603 -28.13 -27.82 -58.42
C TYR A 603 -27.08 -27.70 -57.31
N ILE A 604 -25.87 -28.20 -57.53
CA ILE A 604 -24.82 -28.23 -56.49
C ILE A 604 -24.25 -26.83 -56.23
N ARG A 605 -24.06 -26.50 -54.95
CA ARG A 605 -23.41 -25.26 -54.47
C ARG A 605 -21.88 -25.36 -54.59
N GLN A 606 -21.24 -24.34 -55.16
CA GLN A 606 -19.79 -24.28 -55.28
C GLN A 606 -19.11 -24.01 -53.92
N PRO A 607 -17.89 -24.51 -53.66
CA PRO A 607 -17.14 -24.19 -52.44
C PRO A 607 -16.95 -22.67 -52.28
N GLY A 608 -17.37 -22.10 -51.15
CA GLY A 608 -17.24 -20.67 -50.85
C GLY A 608 -18.38 -19.76 -51.34
N GLU A 609 -19.29 -20.26 -52.18
CA GLU A 609 -20.45 -19.51 -52.70
C GLU A 609 -21.47 -19.23 -51.58
N THR A 610 -22.07 -18.04 -51.47
CA THR A 610 -23.10 -17.80 -50.42
C THR A 610 -24.44 -18.48 -50.78
N LEU A 611 -25.27 -18.82 -49.78
CA LEU A 611 -26.62 -19.36 -50.04
C LEU A 611 -27.46 -18.41 -50.90
N THR A 612 -27.32 -17.10 -50.71
CA THR A 612 -28.00 -16.08 -51.50
C THR A 612 -27.57 -16.09 -52.96
N THR A 613 -26.27 -16.20 -53.23
CA THR A 613 -25.71 -16.24 -54.60
C THR A 613 -26.11 -17.54 -55.30
N TRP A 614 -26.00 -18.67 -54.60
CA TRP A 614 -26.37 -19.99 -55.11
C TRP A 614 -27.84 -20.07 -55.51
N LEU A 615 -28.76 -19.58 -54.66
CA LEU A 615 -30.20 -19.59 -54.94
C LEU A 615 -30.60 -18.66 -56.10
N LYS A 616 -29.81 -17.61 -56.39
CA LYS A 616 -30.05 -16.73 -57.55
C LYS A 616 -29.75 -17.40 -58.90
N ARG A 617 -28.86 -18.41 -58.92
CA ARG A 617 -28.51 -19.18 -60.13
C ARG A 617 -29.57 -20.18 -60.54
N ILE A 618 -30.47 -20.56 -59.62
CA ILE A 618 -31.51 -21.54 -59.89
C ILE A 618 -32.65 -20.88 -60.70
N PRO A 619 -33.12 -21.50 -61.79
CA PRO A 619 -34.20 -20.95 -62.61
C PRO A 619 -35.48 -20.69 -61.80
N ALA A 620 -36.18 -19.59 -62.11
CA ALA A 620 -37.42 -19.24 -61.43
C ALA A 620 -38.55 -20.27 -61.64
N SER A 621 -38.45 -21.13 -62.66
CA SER A 621 -39.35 -22.27 -62.91
C SER A 621 -39.23 -23.37 -61.86
N VAL A 622 -38.04 -23.55 -61.28
CA VAL A 622 -37.77 -24.54 -60.22
C VAL A 622 -38.03 -23.93 -58.84
N LEU A 623 -37.87 -22.61 -58.70
CA LEU A 623 -37.91 -21.93 -57.40
C LEU A 623 -38.38 -20.46 -57.50
N PRO A 624 -39.60 -20.12 -57.02
CA PRO A 624 -40.12 -18.74 -57.05
C PRO A 624 -39.31 -17.78 -56.17
N LYS A 625 -38.83 -16.67 -56.75
CA LYS A 625 -37.88 -15.75 -56.09
C LYS A 625 -38.45 -15.02 -54.85
N LYS A 626 -39.76 -14.77 -54.80
CA LYS A 626 -40.40 -13.95 -53.74
C LYS A 626 -40.44 -14.66 -52.38
N GLU A 627 -40.73 -15.95 -52.37
CA GLU A 627 -40.89 -16.74 -51.12
C GLU A 627 -39.55 -17.21 -50.54
N ILE A 628 -38.56 -17.46 -51.40
CA ILE A 628 -37.20 -17.85 -50.99
C ILE A 628 -36.53 -16.75 -50.18
N HIS A 629 -36.76 -15.48 -50.55
CA HIS A 629 -36.17 -14.36 -49.82
C HIS A 629 -36.66 -14.34 -48.36
N THR A 630 -37.95 -14.62 -48.14
CA THR A 630 -38.55 -14.71 -46.80
C THR A 630 -38.01 -15.91 -46.02
N MET A 631 -37.94 -17.10 -46.64
CA MET A 631 -37.39 -18.31 -46.00
C MET A 631 -35.90 -18.15 -45.66
N LEU A 632 -35.12 -17.58 -46.58
CA LEU A 632 -33.69 -17.34 -46.42
C LEU A 632 -33.42 -16.31 -45.31
N ASN A 633 -34.23 -15.25 -45.23
CA ASN A 633 -34.13 -14.26 -44.15
C ASN A 633 -34.45 -14.89 -42.79
N LEU A 634 -35.54 -15.68 -42.69
CA LEU A 634 -35.87 -16.40 -41.45
C LEU A 634 -34.79 -17.42 -41.06
N HIS A 635 -34.20 -18.13 -42.03
CA HIS A 635 -33.08 -19.04 -41.78
C HIS A 635 -31.83 -18.29 -41.30
N GLN A 636 -31.50 -17.16 -41.92
CA GLN A 636 -30.35 -16.35 -41.54
C GLN A 636 -30.53 -15.74 -40.15
N ARG A 637 -31.72 -15.21 -39.83
CA ARG A 637 -32.05 -14.73 -38.48
C ARG A 637 -31.97 -15.86 -37.46
N TYR A 638 -32.53 -17.04 -37.76
CA TYR A 638 -32.47 -18.17 -36.84
C TYR A 638 -31.04 -18.63 -36.53
N ARG A 639 -30.11 -18.49 -37.48
CA ARG A 639 -28.74 -18.99 -37.35
C ARG A 639 -27.73 -17.94 -36.88
N PHE A 640 -27.91 -16.68 -37.25
CA PHE A 640 -26.91 -15.64 -37.08
C PHE A 640 -27.38 -14.45 -36.24
N ASP A 641 -28.69 -14.30 -35.97
CA ASP A 641 -29.20 -13.25 -35.08
C ASP A 641 -28.99 -13.67 -33.61
N PRO A 642 -28.36 -12.84 -32.76
CA PRO A 642 -28.22 -13.11 -31.32
C PRO A 642 -29.55 -13.33 -30.61
N ASN A 643 -30.63 -12.71 -31.10
CA ASN A 643 -31.98 -12.83 -30.55
C ASN A 643 -32.76 -14.02 -31.13
N GLY A 644 -32.26 -14.65 -32.21
CA GLY A 644 -32.90 -15.76 -32.91
C GLY A 644 -34.24 -15.38 -33.57
N ILE A 645 -35.12 -16.37 -33.76
CA ILE A 645 -36.50 -16.16 -34.21
C ILE A 645 -37.49 -16.71 -33.19
N SER A 646 -38.68 -16.12 -33.12
CA SER A 646 -39.75 -16.57 -32.22
C SER A 646 -40.25 -17.98 -32.59
N PRO A 647 -40.87 -18.72 -31.65
CA PRO A 647 -41.46 -20.04 -31.94
C PRO A 647 -42.49 -20.00 -33.09
N GLN A 648 -43.23 -18.89 -33.22
CA GLN A 648 -44.19 -18.66 -34.30
C GLN A 648 -43.48 -18.47 -35.65
N GLU A 649 -42.40 -17.68 -35.70
CA GLU A 649 -41.57 -17.52 -36.91
C GLU A 649 -40.86 -18.83 -37.30
N HIS A 650 -40.44 -19.63 -36.32
CA HIS A 650 -39.84 -20.95 -36.57
C HIS A 650 -40.87 -21.94 -37.14
N ALA A 651 -42.11 -21.92 -36.62
CA ALA A 651 -43.22 -22.68 -37.18
C ALA A 651 -43.56 -22.21 -38.62
N LYS A 652 -43.55 -20.90 -38.88
CA LYS A 652 -43.71 -20.34 -40.24
C LYS A 652 -42.61 -20.83 -41.19
N LEU A 653 -41.33 -20.77 -40.77
CA LEU A 653 -40.21 -21.30 -41.56
C LEU A 653 -40.40 -22.79 -41.90
N ARG A 654 -40.85 -23.59 -40.92
CA ARG A 654 -41.12 -25.02 -41.12
C ARG A 654 -42.30 -25.24 -42.08
N ALA A 655 -43.38 -24.48 -41.97
CA ALA A 655 -44.54 -24.56 -42.86
C ALA A 655 -44.16 -24.21 -44.30
N TYR A 656 -43.40 -23.13 -44.49
CA TYR A 656 -42.87 -22.71 -45.79
C TYR A 656 -42.00 -23.79 -46.45
N VAL A 657 -41.13 -24.44 -45.66
CA VAL A 657 -40.28 -25.54 -46.16
C VAL A 657 -41.10 -26.76 -46.56
N ILE A 658 -42.06 -27.17 -45.74
CA ILE A 658 -42.92 -28.34 -46.02
C ILE A 658 -43.78 -28.11 -47.27
N GLN A 659 -44.40 -26.94 -47.40
CA GLN A 659 -45.19 -26.57 -48.57
C GLN A 659 -44.36 -26.68 -49.85
N ARG A 660 -43.09 -26.23 -49.81
CA ARG A 660 -42.22 -26.27 -50.98
C ARG A 660 -41.72 -27.67 -51.33
N ILE A 661 -41.43 -28.50 -50.33
CA ILE A 661 -41.08 -29.91 -50.53
C ILE A 661 -42.21 -30.63 -51.28
N ILE A 662 -43.46 -30.33 -50.94
CA ILE A 662 -44.66 -30.90 -51.59
C ILE A 662 -44.79 -30.41 -53.05
N ASP A 663 -44.56 -29.12 -53.32
CA ASP A 663 -44.66 -28.56 -54.68
C ASP A 663 -43.56 -29.06 -55.63
N VAL A 664 -42.34 -29.26 -55.13
CA VAL A 664 -41.22 -29.83 -55.90
C VAL A 664 -41.50 -31.30 -56.25
N HIS A 665 -42.11 -32.07 -55.34
CA HIS A 665 -42.58 -33.43 -55.64
C HIS A 665 -43.69 -33.43 -56.70
N LYS A 666 -44.67 -32.52 -56.63
CA LYS A 666 -45.76 -32.45 -57.63
C LYS A 666 -45.29 -32.09 -59.04
N ASN A 667 -44.25 -31.26 -59.17
CA ASN A 667 -43.70 -30.91 -60.49
C ASN A 667 -42.89 -32.04 -61.12
N ASN A 668 -42.19 -32.88 -60.35
CA ASN A 668 -41.47 -34.04 -60.88
C ASN A 668 -42.40 -35.14 -61.42
N PHE A 669 -43.65 -35.22 -60.95
CA PHE A 669 -44.66 -36.16 -61.47
C PHE A 669 -45.42 -35.66 -62.72
N ARG A 670 -45.18 -34.43 -63.18
CA ARG A 670 -45.76 -33.88 -64.43
C ARG A 670 -44.79 -33.93 -65.62
N THR A 671 -43.54 -34.33 -65.39
CA THR A 671 -42.48 -34.41 -66.42
C THR A 671 -41.87 -35.81 -66.56
N GLN A 672 -42.53 -36.83 -66.00
CA GLN A 672 -42.46 -38.21 -66.47
C GLN A 672 -43.79 -38.51 -67.15
#